data_AF-A0A815U8J4-F1
#
_entry.id   AF-A0A815U8J4-F1
#
_cell.length_a   1.000
_cell.length_b   1.000
_cell.length_c   1.000
_cell.angle_alpha   90.00
_cell.angle_beta   90.00
_cell.angle_gamma   90.00
#
_symmetry.space_group_name_H-M   'P 1'
#
loop_
_entity.id
_entity.type
_entity.pdbx_description
1 polymer ?
#
loop_
_entity_poly.entity_id
_entity_poly.type
_entity_poly.pdbx_seq_one_letter_code
_entity_poly.pdbx_strand_id
1 'polypeptide(L)'
;MHHNEQYIEKIDVDNFQKPNVYNKFLPFYETIKQQSVESFKEICENLSRIIQLRELRPGFPLWSSKLQQFISLYGFCFIKSDHLKLINLYLSVLTIPNLNYSNAKTCFDIIDELLNKSRLITRDDLIVNWRILYTWVKLILFNNDESYSLIALPNDIEKSLLYCVRSCRPYFSITATQEILDEFRPWLCPFDSAFSDAMCYLDLFLPVHLPPNLHDQGFKLWLPEFLSIWESVCSNPEWEQNMINIFSFVSWCNIGYIDWEPWLPKIFTRILKNFSLPVANVQVSSQTQNYSISITATWIIAMMGNGSSCLQYLIDLFTAIKSFYHPSNTGDFQQDLVSFLSKLAQAFVDRVHLERKSDPVWHFNPPQSYRITENDITDFVDCIKECVFISVFNKAHLEEAAKACQYLSMLRPAFIVPPLVELLFSSINSMTEPHRFTSIVTCLADMARQIVRQTPEFSQGQTYVLPLLMAVLPGIDSNDFKKTAVTFQFLNAILMLVTCVDCSSAVHTRNDLTEIEKEVCLSTAKFEDFITEFLNRTFQMIDTLSTEMSDAVVVSSKINVEDHVTELALTSMMFGIVQQCSSKIFQMVREKITYFLAGSFFTPKVGKLVTGLVRAILKGNPEGTLKYLLPQTCERIEKIMSNSETTILTDHKGDTELTWCLILFSELVRARGDTLLVYKPMILSIFHRCVRIVHKETHEAVANAAKNLL
;
A
#
# COMPACT_ATOMS: atom_id res chain seq x y z
N MET A 1 -36.70 -28.70 16.77
CA MET A 1 -36.44 -28.65 15.32
C MET A 1 -37.41 -27.74 14.56
N HIS A 2 -38.71 -27.67 14.88
CA HIS A 2 -39.65 -26.77 14.17
C HIS A 2 -39.64 -25.26 14.53
N HIS A 3 -38.83 -24.81 15.51
CA HIS A 3 -38.59 -23.38 15.74
C HIS A 3 -37.32 -22.83 15.08
N ASN A 4 -36.52 -23.68 14.41
CA ASN A 4 -35.25 -23.27 13.81
C ASN A 4 -35.37 -22.80 12.35
N GLU A 5 -36.41 -23.22 11.62
CA GLU A 5 -36.58 -22.84 10.21
C GLU A 5 -37.14 -21.41 10.04
N GLN A 6 -37.99 -20.95 10.99
CA GLN A 6 -38.57 -19.59 10.93
C GLN A 6 -37.60 -18.45 11.27
N TYR A 7 -36.40 -18.75 11.81
CA TYR A 7 -35.39 -17.73 12.11
C TYR A 7 -34.49 -17.42 10.90
N ILE A 8 -34.37 -18.36 9.95
CA ILE A 8 -33.55 -18.22 8.75
C ILE A 8 -34.27 -17.33 7.71
N GLU A 9 -35.61 -17.30 7.73
CA GLU A 9 -36.43 -16.47 6.82
C GLU A 9 -36.55 -14.98 7.21
N LYS A 10 -35.95 -14.54 8.33
CA LYS A 10 -36.13 -13.16 8.85
C LYS A 10 -34.86 -12.32 9.03
N ILE A 11 -33.68 -12.83 8.68
CA ILE A 11 -32.51 -11.95 8.54
C ILE A 11 -32.54 -11.42 7.11
N ASP A 12 -33.11 -10.24 6.95
CA ASP A 12 -33.00 -9.50 5.71
C ASP A 12 -31.52 -9.19 5.48
N VAL A 13 -30.90 -9.92 4.56
CA VAL A 13 -29.45 -9.89 4.27
C VAL A 13 -29.03 -8.50 3.76
N ASP A 14 -29.99 -7.68 3.35
CA ASP A 14 -29.79 -6.28 2.99
C ASP A 14 -29.46 -5.40 4.22
N ASN A 15 -29.63 -5.89 5.45
CA ASN A 15 -29.31 -5.16 6.69
C ASN A 15 -27.89 -5.37 7.23
N PHE A 16 -27.00 -6.06 6.52
CA PHE A 16 -25.60 -6.19 6.93
C PHE A 16 -24.84 -4.86 6.83
N GLN A 17 -24.05 -4.53 7.86
CA GLN A 17 -23.40 -3.23 7.94
C GLN A 17 -22.33 -3.01 6.86
N LYS A 18 -21.39 -3.95 6.70
CA LYS A 18 -20.30 -3.82 5.70
C LYS A 18 -19.71 -5.19 5.34
N PRO A 19 -20.38 -5.97 4.48
CA PRO A 19 -19.84 -7.22 3.97
C PRO A 19 -18.56 -6.98 3.14
N ASN A 20 -17.71 -8.01 3.05
CA ASN A 20 -16.55 -7.99 2.17
C ASN A 20 -17.01 -7.95 0.70
N VAL A 21 -16.68 -6.87 -0.01
CA VAL A 21 -17.10 -6.63 -1.39
C VAL A 21 -16.57 -7.69 -2.34
N TYR A 22 -15.37 -8.24 -2.07
CA TYR A 22 -14.73 -9.22 -2.94
C TYR A 22 -15.47 -10.56 -2.99
N ASN A 23 -16.18 -10.92 -1.93
CA ASN A 23 -16.92 -12.18 -1.86
C ASN A 23 -18.00 -12.28 -2.95
N LYS A 24 -18.57 -11.13 -3.37
CA LYS A 24 -19.59 -11.06 -4.43
C LYS A 24 -19.08 -11.52 -5.80
N PHE A 25 -17.76 -11.47 -6.02
CA PHE A 25 -17.14 -11.84 -7.29
C PHE A 25 -16.68 -13.31 -7.34
N LEU A 26 -16.91 -14.09 -6.28
CA LEU A 26 -16.56 -15.51 -6.25
C LEU A 26 -17.63 -16.35 -6.96
N PRO A 27 -17.26 -17.43 -7.69
CA PRO A 27 -18.22 -18.27 -8.43
C PRO A 27 -19.29 -18.93 -7.56
N PHE A 28 -19.04 -19.07 -6.25
CA PHE A 28 -19.89 -19.75 -5.28
C PHE A 28 -20.40 -18.79 -4.18
N TYR A 29 -20.69 -17.54 -4.55
CA TYR A 29 -21.13 -16.48 -3.62
C TYR A 29 -22.38 -16.86 -2.81
N GLU A 30 -23.38 -17.50 -3.42
CA GLU A 30 -24.61 -17.89 -2.70
C GLU A 30 -24.32 -18.86 -1.54
N THR A 31 -23.40 -19.81 -1.75
CA THR A 31 -22.96 -20.73 -0.69
C THR A 31 -22.21 -19.99 0.42
N ILE A 32 -21.32 -19.05 0.05
CA ILE A 32 -20.59 -18.20 1.01
C ILE A 32 -21.56 -17.37 1.85
N LYS A 33 -22.60 -16.83 1.23
CA LYS A 33 -23.63 -16.03 1.89
C LYS A 33 -24.35 -16.86 2.95
N GLN A 34 -24.81 -18.07 2.62
CA GLN A 34 -25.45 -18.97 3.59
C GLN A 34 -24.48 -19.37 4.72
N GLN A 35 -23.26 -19.79 4.37
CA GLN A 35 -22.23 -20.16 5.34
C GLN A 35 -21.89 -19.02 6.30
N SER A 36 -21.91 -17.76 5.84
CA SER A 36 -21.61 -16.62 6.70
C SER A 36 -22.64 -16.43 7.82
N VAL A 37 -23.94 -16.64 7.53
CA VAL A 37 -25.00 -16.53 8.53
C VAL A 37 -24.91 -17.66 9.55
N GLU A 38 -24.69 -18.88 9.09
CA GLU A 38 -24.55 -20.07 9.94
C GLU A 38 -23.30 -19.95 10.84
N SER A 39 -22.16 -19.57 10.26
CA SER A 39 -20.90 -19.41 11.00
C SER A 39 -21.00 -18.31 12.06
N PHE A 40 -21.63 -17.17 11.73
CA PHE A 40 -21.81 -16.10 12.70
C PHE A 40 -22.70 -16.54 13.87
N LYS A 41 -23.80 -17.24 13.58
CA LYS A 41 -24.69 -17.80 14.59
C LYS A 41 -23.94 -18.76 15.52
N GLU A 42 -23.16 -19.69 14.94
CA GLU A 42 -22.33 -20.63 15.70
C GLU A 42 -21.33 -19.89 16.61
N ILE A 43 -20.68 -18.83 16.12
CA ILE A 43 -19.75 -18.02 16.89
C ILE A 43 -20.46 -17.35 18.07
N CYS A 44 -21.61 -16.70 17.84
CA CYS A 44 -22.37 -16.05 18.90
C CYS A 44 -22.88 -17.03 19.96
N GLU A 45 -23.41 -18.18 19.55
CA GLU A 45 -23.90 -19.21 20.46
C GLU A 45 -22.75 -19.72 21.36
N ASN A 46 -21.61 -20.06 20.78
CA ASN A 46 -20.50 -20.60 21.54
C ASN A 46 -19.78 -19.54 22.40
N LEU A 47 -19.61 -18.30 21.93
CA LEU A 47 -19.09 -17.21 22.75
C LEU A 47 -19.97 -16.98 23.98
N SER A 48 -21.29 -16.96 23.80
CA SER A 48 -22.23 -16.80 24.92
C SER A 48 -22.16 -17.97 25.92
N ARG A 49 -22.09 -19.21 25.42
CA ARG A 49 -21.99 -20.42 26.23
C ARG A 49 -20.70 -20.45 27.05
N ILE A 50 -19.57 -20.09 26.45
CA ILE A 50 -18.26 -20.09 27.10
C ILE A 50 -18.22 -19.09 28.24
N ILE A 51 -18.79 -17.89 28.04
CA ILE A 51 -18.83 -16.86 29.08
C ILE A 51 -19.76 -17.30 30.21
N GLN A 52 -20.91 -17.91 29.90
CA GLN A 52 -21.81 -18.47 30.92
C GLN A 52 -21.13 -19.59 31.73
N LEU A 53 -20.37 -20.47 31.08
CA LEU A 53 -19.63 -21.56 31.71
C LEU A 53 -18.32 -21.09 32.37
N ARG A 54 -17.96 -19.81 32.23
CA ARG A 54 -16.68 -19.23 32.67
C ARG A 54 -15.45 -19.97 32.12
N GLU A 55 -15.57 -20.54 30.93
CA GLU A 55 -14.50 -21.29 30.27
C GLU A 55 -13.51 -20.35 29.56
N LEU A 56 -12.78 -19.56 30.33
CA LEU A 56 -11.82 -18.58 29.80
C LEU A 56 -10.62 -19.22 29.08
N ARG A 57 -10.39 -20.53 29.29
CA ARG A 57 -9.44 -21.35 28.52
C ARG A 57 -9.95 -22.80 28.42
N PRO A 58 -9.85 -23.46 27.24
CA PRO A 58 -9.37 -22.93 25.95
C PRO A 58 -10.46 -22.18 25.14
N GLY A 59 -11.73 -22.24 25.57
CA GLY A 59 -12.88 -21.74 24.81
C GLY A 59 -12.77 -20.28 24.36
N PHE A 60 -12.55 -19.34 25.27
CA PHE A 60 -12.60 -17.91 24.93
C PHE A 60 -11.61 -17.48 23.83
N PRO A 61 -10.31 -17.82 23.89
CA PRO A 61 -9.36 -17.53 22.80
C PRO A 61 -9.75 -18.19 21.48
N LEU A 62 -10.23 -19.43 21.50
CA LEU A 62 -10.59 -20.19 20.29
C LEU A 62 -11.71 -19.49 19.50
N TRP A 63 -12.80 -19.15 20.18
CA TRP A 63 -13.96 -18.54 19.52
C TRP A 63 -13.75 -17.07 19.20
N SER A 64 -12.92 -16.39 19.98
CA SER A 64 -12.42 -15.05 19.64
C SER A 64 -11.59 -15.07 18.36
N SER A 65 -10.71 -16.05 18.19
CA SER A 65 -9.96 -16.24 16.93
C SER A 65 -10.86 -16.58 15.75
N LYS A 66 -11.90 -17.41 15.95
CA LYS A 66 -12.92 -17.66 14.92
C LYS A 66 -13.68 -16.39 14.53
N LEU A 67 -13.98 -15.50 15.48
CA LEU A 67 -14.60 -14.20 15.18
C LEU A 67 -13.68 -13.31 14.33
N GLN A 68 -12.39 -13.23 14.66
CA GLN A 68 -11.42 -12.48 13.85
C GLN A 68 -11.31 -13.04 12.42
N GLN A 69 -11.23 -14.37 12.30
CA GLN A 69 -11.25 -15.02 10.98
C GLN A 69 -12.54 -14.73 10.22
N PHE A 70 -13.68 -14.72 10.91
CA PHE A 70 -14.96 -14.36 10.32
C PHE A 70 -14.95 -12.93 9.78
N ILE A 71 -14.51 -11.94 10.56
CA ILE A 71 -14.44 -10.54 10.13
C ILE A 71 -13.47 -10.37 8.96
N SER A 72 -12.34 -11.07 8.98
CA SER A 72 -11.35 -11.06 7.88
C SER A 72 -11.91 -11.61 6.57
N LEU A 73 -12.62 -12.75 6.63
CA LEU A 73 -13.18 -13.41 5.44
C LEU A 73 -14.44 -12.71 4.93
N TYR A 74 -15.40 -12.46 5.81
CA TYR A 74 -16.75 -12.03 5.45
C TYR A 74 -16.98 -10.52 5.65
N GLY A 75 -16.13 -9.83 6.41
CA GLY A 75 -16.40 -8.46 6.84
C GLY A 75 -17.45 -8.40 7.96
N PHE A 76 -18.17 -7.30 8.02
CA PHE A 76 -19.21 -7.06 9.04
C PHE A 76 -20.56 -7.59 8.51
N CYS A 77 -20.62 -8.90 8.26
CA CYS A 77 -21.83 -9.64 7.86
C CYS A 77 -22.76 -9.91 9.04
N PHE A 78 -23.06 -8.87 9.81
CA PHE A 78 -24.01 -8.91 10.92
C PHE A 78 -24.67 -7.54 11.09
N ILE A 79 -25.77 -7.53 11.84
CA ILE A 79 -26.58 -6.33 12.09
C ILE A 79 -25.97 -5.46 13.19
N LYS A 80 -26.29 -4.16 13.16
CA LYS A 80 -25.78 -3.17 14.12
C LYS A 80 -26.02 -3.54 15.58
N SER A 81 -27.17 -4.15 15.90
CA SER A 81 -27.47 -4.57 17.27
C SER A 81 -26.52 -5.65 17.78
N ASP A 82 -26.12 -6.59 16.93
CA ASP A 82 -25.21 -7.68 17.33
C ASP A 82 -23.77 -7.17 17.40
N HIS A 83 -23.40 -6.22 16.54
CA HIS A 83 -22.14 -5.50 16.66
C HIS A 83 -22.00 -4.82 18.03
N LEU A 84 -23.00 -4.06 18.47
CA LEU A 84 -23.00 -3.41 19.79
C LEU A 84 -22.92 -4.43 20.93
N LYS A 85 -23.64 -5.56 20.83
CA LYS A 85 -23.55 -6.63 21.84
C LYS A 85 -22.15 -7.22 21.92
N LEU A 86 -21.48 -7.45 20.78
CA LEU A 86 -20.11 -7.95 20.77
C LEU A 86 -19.14 -6.97 21.44
N ILE A 87 -19.21 -5.68 21.10
CA ILE A 87 -18.36 -4.65 21.73
C ILE A 87 -18.56 -4.65 23.25
N ASN A 88 -19.82 -4.59 23.70
CA ASN A 88 -20.16 -4.60 25.12
C ASN A 88 -19.74 -5.90 25.82
N LEU A 89 -19.83 -7.04 25.14
CA LEU A 89 -19.37 -8.33 25.64
C LEU A 89 -17.88 -8.29 25.94
N TYR A 90 -17.04 -7.89 24.98
CA TYR A 90 -15.59 -7.83 25.16
C TYR A 90 -15.18 -6.76 26.19
N LEU A 91 -15.85 -5.61 26.23
CA LEU A 91 -15.64 -4.61 27.29
C LEU A 91 -15.99 -5.17 28.67
N SER A 92 -17.06 -5.96 28.79
CA SER A 92 -17.43 -6.58 30.06
C SER A 92 -16.43 -7.63 30.52
N VAL A 93 -15.84 -8.40 29.60
CA VAL A 93 -14.79 -9.39 29.91
C VAL A 93 -13.56 -8.70 30.52
N LEU A 94 -13.19 -7.51 30.04
CA LEU A 94 -12.09 -6.73 30.60
C LEU A 94 -12.30 -6.27 32.06
N THR A 95 -13.54 -6.33 32.58
CA THR A 95 -13.84 -6.01 33.98
C THR A 95 -13.67 -7.20 34.93
N ILE A 96 -13.41 -8.40 34.42
CA ILE A 96 -13.19 -9.59 35.24
C ILE A 96 -11.92 -9.40 36.08
N PRO A 97 -11.99 -9.55 37.41
CA PRO A 97 -10.81 -9.42 38.27
C PRO A 97 -9.80 -10.53 37.97
N ASN A 98 -8.51 -10.17 37.93
CA ASN A 98 -7.40 -11.09 37.63
C ASN A 98 -7.53 -11.81 36.28
N LEU A 99 -8.11 -11.15 35.27
CA LEU A 99 -8.12 -11.66 33.90
C LEU A 99 -6.68 -11.85 33.40
N ASN A 100 -6.42 -12.97 32.74
CA ASN A 100 -5.12 -13.25 32.15
C ASN A 100 -4.78 -12.22 31.05
N TYR A 101 -3.55 -11.68 31.05
CA TYR A 101 -3.06 -10.73 30.05
C TYR A 101 -3.25 -11.19 28.60
N SER A 102 -3.12 -12.49 28.32
CA SER A 102 -3.38 -13.03 26.98
C SER A 102 -4.84 -12.88 26.55
N ASN A 103 -5.78 -13.11 27.47
CA ASN A 103 -7.21 -12.93 27.17
C ASN A 103 -7.56 -11.44 27.08
N ALA A 104 -6.93 -10.59 27.90
CA ALA A 104 -7.07 -9.14 27.81
C ALA A 104 -6.58 -8.61 26.47
N LYS A 105 -5.41 -9.06 26.00
CA LYS A 105 -4.88 -8.75 24.66
C LYS A 105 -5.89 -9.12 23.56
N THR A 106 -6.46 -10.33 23.61
CA THR A 106 -7.49 -10.75 22.66
C THR A 106 -8.71 -9.82 22.68
N CYS A 107 -9.12 -9.33 23.85
CA CYS A 107 -10.20 -8.34 23.94
C CYS A 107 -9.80 -7.02 23.28
N PHE A 108 -8.58 -6.51 23.54
CA PHE A 108 -8.10 -5.27 22.93
C PHE A 108 -8.08 -5.36 21.40
N ASP A 109 -7.54 -6.46 20.86
CA ASP A 109 -7.47 -6.69 19.42
C ASP A 109 -8.86 -6.74 18.78
N ILE A 110 -9.82 -7.42 19.41
CA ILE A 110 -11.19 -7.53 18.88
C ILE A 110 -11.97 -6.23 19.01
N ILE A 111 -11.85 -5.52 20.14
CA ILE A 111 -12.52 -4.22 20.32
C ILE A 111 -11.99 -3.22 19.29
N ASP A 112 -10.67 -3.19 19.06
CA ASP A 112 -10.07 -2.36 18.01
C ASP A 112 -10.60 -2.75 16.63
N GLU A 113 -10.64 -4.04 16.30
CA GLU A 113 -11.16 -4.52 15.02
C GLU A 113 -12.64 -4.17 14.80
N LEU A 114 -13.47 -4.25 15.83
CA LEU A 114 -14.90 -3.89 15.77
C LEU A 114 -15.11 -2.38 15.63
N LEU A 115 -14.30 -1.55 16.31
CA LEU A 115 -14.45 -0.09 16.33
C LEU A 115 -13.64 0.65 15.26
N ASN A 116 -12.72 -0.01 14.55
CA ASN A 116 -11.85 0.63 13.55
C ASN A 116 -12.61 1.40 12.45
N LYS A 117 -13.83 0.95 12.13
CA LYS A 117 -14.72 1.58 11.14
C LYS A 117 -15.71 2.47 11.88
N SER A 118 -15.21 3.61 12.36
CA SER A 118 -15.98 4.63 13.10
C SER A 118 -17.32 5.01 12.45
N ARG A 119 -17.47 4.90 11.13
CA ARG A 119 -18.72 5.15 10.42
C ARG A 119 -19.88 4.17 10.72
N LEU A 120 -19.59 2.99 11.29
CA LEU A 120 -20.60 1.95 11.51
C LEU A 120 -21.38 2.14 12.81
N ILE A 121 -20.74 2.73 13.82
CA ILE A 121 -21.26 2.95 15.16
C ILE A 121 -21.07 4.43 15.48
N THR A 122 -22.16 5.11 15.82
CA THR A 122 -22.12 6.51 16.23
C THR A 122 -22.03 6.62 17.75
N ARG A 123 -21.72 7.81 18.24
CA ARG A 123 -21.69 8.11 19.68
C ARG A 123 -23.03 7.87 20.37
N ASP A 124 -24.15 8.07 19.67
CA ASP A 124 -25.48 7.86 20.24
C ASP A 124 -25.78 6.36 20.47
N ASP A 125 -25.06 5.47 19.79
CA ASP A 125 -25.24 4.03 19.89
C ASP A 125 -24.41 3.38 21.01
N LEU A 126 -23.26 3.97 21.35
CA LEU A 126 -22.26 3.36 22.22
C LEU A 126 -21.65 4.39 23.18
N ILE A 127 -21.67 4.06 24.47
CA ILE A 127 -20.98 4.80 25.53
C ILE A 127 -20.00 3.85 26.20
N VAL A 128 -18.73 4.21 26.19
CA VAL A 128 -17.64 3.42 26.80
C VAL A 128 -17.17 4.10 28.08
N ASN A 129 -17.05 3.34 29.17
CA ASN A 129 -16.43 3.81 30.40
C ASN A 129 -14.90 3.76 30.29
N TRP A 130 -14.27 4.93 30.23
CA TRP A 130 -12.82 5.08 30.08
C TRP A 130 -12.02 4.45 31.23
N ARG A 131 -12.61 4.35 32.44
CA ARG A 131 -11.97 3.78 33.64
C ARG A 131 -11.57 2.31 33.46
N ILE A 132 -12.29 1.56 32.63
CA ILE A 132 -11.96 0.16 32.30
C ILE A 132 -10.57 0.12 31.66
N LEU A 133 -10.39 0.92 30.62
CA LEU A 133 -9.14 0.97 29.86
C LEU A 133 -8.02 1.64 30.65
N TYR A 134 -8.32 2.68 31.42
CA TYR A 134 -7.35 3.32 32.33
C TYR A 134 -6.73 2.32 33.31
N THR A 135 -7.54 1.43 33.88
CA THR A 135 -7.06 0.39 34.79
C THR A 135 -6.02 -0.50 34.11
N TRP A 136 -6.28 -0.92 32.86
CA TRP A 136 -5.35 -1.73 32.07
C TRP A 136 -4.10 -0.95 31.65
N VAL A 137 -4.22 0.32 31.27
CA VAL A 137 -3.06 1.18 30.95
C VAL A 137 -2.16 1.33 32.16
N LYS A 138 -2.73 1.59 33.34
CA LYS A 138 -1.96 1.68 34.58
C LYS A 138 -1.25 0.37 34.94
N LEU A 139 -1.92 -0.78 34.75
CA LEU A 139 -1.38 -2.10 35.05
C LEU A 139 -0.27 -2.55 34.08
N ILE A 140 -0.30 -2.09 32.84
CA ILE A 140 0.62 -2.53 31.78
C ILE A 140 1.75 -1.53 31.57
N LEU A 141 1.45 -0.24 31.37
CA LEU A 141 2.47 0.76 30.98
C LEU A 141 3.17 1.43 32.17
N PHE A 142 2.50 1.52 33.32
CA PHE A 142 2.98 2.27 34.49
C PHE A 142 3.23 1.38 35.71
N ASN A 143 3.38 0.07 35.50
CA ASN A 143 3.66 -0.87 36.58
C ASN A 143 5.17 -1.09 36.72
N ASN A 144 5.72 -0.67 37.86
CA ASN A 144 7.14 -0.85 38.18
C ASN A 144 7.52 -2.33 38.38
N ASP A 145 6.56 -3.24 38.59
CA ASP A 145 6.81 -4.66 38.83
C ASP A 145 7.39 -5.42 37.61
N GLU A 146 7.23 -4.87 36.39
CA GLU A 146 7.84 -5.45 35.18
C GLU A 146 9.37 -5.34 35.20
N SER A 147 9.91 -4.25 35.76
CA SER A 147 11.36 -4.07 35.94
C SER A 147 12.00 -5.14 36.83
N TYR A 148 11.19 -5.82 37.64
CA TYR A 148 11.58 -6.94 38.51
C TYR A 148 11.29 -8.32 37.89
N SER A 149 10.83 -8.40 36.63
CA SER A 149 10.48 -9.66 35.92
C SER A 149 9.43 -10.52 36.63
N LEU A 150 8.56 -9.91 37.44
CA LEU A 150 7.53 -10.64 38.21
C LEU A 150 6.31 -11.01 37.36
N ILE A 151 6.15 -10.39 36.19
CA ILE A 151 5.01 -10.57 35.28
C ILE A 151 5.56 -10.79 33.86
N ALA A 152 5.11 -11.85 33.20
CA ALA A 152 5.39 -12.09 31.79
C ALA A 152 4.25 -11.52 30.92
N LEU A 153 4.47 -10.35 30.32
CA LEU A 153 3.52 -9.74 29.40
C LEU A 153 3.57 -10.44 28.02
N PRO A 154 2.42 -10.67 27.37
CA PRO A 154 2.39 -11.14 25.99
C PRO A 154 3.02 -10.11 25.05
N ASN A 155 3.70 -10.59 24.00
CA ASN A 155 4.23 -9.72 22.95
C ASN A 155 3.13 -8.81 22.37
N ASP A 156 3.47 -7.55 22.09
CA ASP A 156 2.60 -6.53 21.50
C ASP A 156 1.34 -6.15 22.31
N ILE A 157 1.20 -6.57 23.57
CA ILE A 157 0.02 -6.22 24.38
C ILE A 157 -0.15 -4.72 24.56
N GLU A 158 0.95 -3.98 24.74
CA GLU A 158 0.95 -2.53 24.86
C GLU A 158 0.37 -1.88 23.60
N LYS A 159 0.86 -2.30 22.44
CA LYS A 159 0.41 -1.81 21.13
C LYS A 159 -1.09 -2.09 20.94
N SER A 160 -1.55 -3.31 21.23
CA SER A 160 -2.97 -3.69 21.18
C SER A 160 -3.83 -2.82 22.09
N LEU A 161 -3.37 -2.57 23.32
CA LEU A 161 -4.06 -1.70 24.27
C LEU A 161 -4.16 -0.26 23.77
N LEU A 162 -3.06 0.31 23.27
CA LEU A 162 -3.01 1.68 22.76
C LEU A 162 -3.96 1.89 21.56
N TYR A 163 -4.05 0.92 20.65
CA TYR A 163 -5.04 0.97 19.56
C TYR A 163 -6.47 0.88 20.08
N CYS A 164 -6.75 -0.06 20.99
CA CYS A 164 -8.06 -0.19 21.63
C CYS A 164 -8.51 1.11 22.31
N VAL A 165 -7.61 1.78 23.05
CA VAL A 165 -7.89 3.09 23.67
C VAL A 165 -8.25 4.13 22.61
N ARG A 166 -7.44 4.26 21.56
CA ARG A 166 -7.70 5.22 20.46
C ARG A 166 -9.04 4.95 19.78
N SER A 167 -9.40 3.69 19.55
CA SER A 167 -10.67 3.29 18.93
C SER A 167 -11.87 3.49 19.87
N CYS A 168 -11.69 3.39 21.19
CA CYS A 168 -12.75 3.64 22.18
C CYS A 168 -12.94 5.12 22.52
N ARG A 169 -11.89 5.96 22.41
CA ARG A 169 -11.90 7.37 22.82
C ARG A 169 -13.07 8.21 22.27
N PRO A 170 -13.50 8.08 21.00
CA PRO A 170 -14.66 8.81 20.47
C PRO A 170 -15.98 8.51 21.21
N TYR A 171 -16.06 7.36 21.89
CA TYR A 171 -17.27 6.85 22.54
C TYR A 171 -17.28 7.05 24.06
N PHE A 172 -16.31 7.74 24.65
CA PHE A 172 -16.34 8.06 26.09
C PHE A 172 -17.53 8.94 26.45
N SER A 173 -18.02 8.87 27.70
CA SER A 173 -19.16 9.67 28.16
C SER A 173 -18.93 11.18 28.01
N ILE A 174 -19.99 11.97 28.07
CA ILE A 174 -19.88 13.45 27.98
C ILE A 174 -19.14 14.00 29.22
N THR A 175 -19.31 13.37 30.38
CA THR A 175 -18.64 13.73 31.64
C THR A 175 -17.16 13.33 31.69
N ALA A 176 -16.71 12.43 30.79
CA ALA A 176 -15.38 11.86 30.83
C ALA A 176 -14.28 12.93 30.78
N THR A 177 -14.43 13.98 29.98
CA THR A 177 -13.44 15.06 29.92
C THR A 177 -13.18 15.67 31.29
N GLN A 178 -14.24 16.04 32.02
CA GLN A 178 -14.12 16.62 33.35
C GLN A 178 -13.52 15.62 34.34
N GLU A 179 -14.01 14.38 34.34
CA GLU A 179 -13.50 13.33 35.23
C GLU A 179 -11.99 13.03 35.01
N ILE A 180 -11.54 13.03 33.75
CA ILE A 180 -10.13 12.83 33.39
C ILE A 180 -9.29 14.02 33.86
N LEU A 181 -9.77 15.25 33.66
CA LEU A 181 -9.09 16.45 34.14
C LEU A 181 -9.02 16.47 35.66
N ASP A 182 -10.10 16.15 36.38
CA ASP A 182 -10.12 16.14 37.84
C ASP A 182 -9.10 15.12 38.42
N GLU A 183 -8.87 14.01 37.71
CA GLU A 183 -7.88 13.00 38.08
C GLU A 183 -6.43 13.47 37.85
N PHE A 184 -6.11 14.01 36.67
CA PHE A 184 -4.73 14.25 36.25
C PHE A 184 -4.26 15.70 36.39
N ARG A 185 -5.17 16.68 36.45
CA ARG A 185 -4.81 18.11 36.65
C ARG A 185 -3.97 18.34 37.92
N PRO A 186 -4.19 17.65 39.06
CA PRO A 186 -3.32 17.78 40.23
C PRO A 186 -1.86 17.39 39.98
N TRP A 187 -1.58 16.60 38.94
CA TRP A 187 -0.22 16.14 38.61
C TRP A 187 0.50 17.10 37.64
N LEU A 188 -0.18 18.16 37.17
CA LEU A 188 0.35 19.14 36.23
C LEU A 188 1.26 20.19 36.90
N CYS A 189 2.18 19.73 37.75
CA CYS A 189 3.29 20.53 38.26
C CYS A 189 4.50 20.41 37.31
N PRO A 190 4.90 21.44 36.55
CA PRO A 190 5.96 21.32 35.52
C PRO A 190 7.34 20.92 36.03
N PHE A 191 7.53 20.95 37.36
CA PHE A 191 8.78 20.59 38.04
C PHE A 191 8.79 19.16 38.59
N ASP A 192 7.66 18.46 38.53
CA ASP A 192 7.50 17.09 39.02
C ASP A 192 7.59 16.09 37.86
N SER A 193 8.21 14.93 38.08
CA SER A 193 8.20 13.82 37.11
C SER A 193 6.79 13.30 36.83
N ALA A 194 5.88 13.45 37.79
CA ALA A 194 4.47 13.09 37.62
C ALA A 194 3.77 13.84 36.47
N PHE A 195 4.30 14.99 36.04
CA PHE A 195 3.77 15.74 34.89
C PHE A 195 3.87 14.93 33.60
N SER A 196 4.99 14.22 33.41
CA SER A 196 5.22 13.41 32.21
C SER A 196 4.21 12.26 32.12
N ASP A 197 4.01 11.55 33.23
CA ASP A 197 3.02 10.49 33.32
C ASP A 197 1.60 11.02 33.06
N ALA A 198 1.26 12.16 33.67
CA ALA A 198 -0.03 12.82 33.45
C ALA A 198 -0.25 13.17 31.98
N MET A 199 0.76 13.72 31.30
CA MET A 199 0.68 14.04 29.86
C MET A 199 0.52 12.79 29.00
N CYS A 200 1.18 11.69 29.33
CA CYS A 200 0.96 10.41 28.66
C CYS A 200 -0.50 9.93 28.82
N TYR A 201 -1.07 9.99 30.02
CA TYR A 201 -2.48 9.63 30.22
C TYR A 201 -3.44 10.56 29.47
N LEU A 202 -3.18 11.88 29.49
CA LEU A 202 -4.00 12.87 28.81
C LEU A 202 -3.97 12.68 27.28
N ASP A 203 -2.81 12.41 26.70
CA ASP A 203 -2.67 12.11 25.26
C ASP A 203 -3.52 10.90 24.84
N LEU A 204 -3.57 9.88 25.70
CA LEU A 204 -4.35 8.68 25.45
C LEU A 204 -5.86 8.87 25.64
N PHE A 205 -6.28 9.52 26.73
CA PHE A 205 -7.68 9.46 27.18
C PHE A 205 -8.50 10.71 26.90
N LEU A 206 -7.89 11.88 26.72
CA LEU A 206 -8.63 13.14 26.64
C LEU A 206 -9.55 13.17 25.40
N PRO A 207 -10.88 13.31 25.57
CA PRO A 207 -11.80 13.31 24.44
C PRO A 207 -11.64 14.55 23.55
N VAL A 208 -11.41 14.34 22.25
CA VAL A 208 -11.28 15.42 21.24
C VAL A 208 -12.35 15.40 20.16
N HIS A 209 -13.27 14.43 20.19
CA HIS A 209 -14.26 14.14 19.14
C HIS A 209 -15.69 14.60 19.50
N LEU A 210 -15.84 15.45 20.52
CA LEU A 210 -17.15 15.93 20.95
C LEU A 210 -17.77 16.82 19.86
N PRO A 211 -19.09 16.70 19.61
CA PRO A 211 -19.75 17.53 18.61
C PRO A 211 -19.80 19.02 19.00
N PRO A 212 -20.04 19.94 18.05
CA PRO A 212 -19.99 21.38 18.28
C PRO A 212 -20.84 21.92 19.43
N ASN A 213 -22.01 21.33 19.66
CA ASN A 213 -22.91 21.66 20.76
C ASN A 213 -22.36 21.28 22.15
N LEU A 214 -21.32 20.44 22.22
CA LEU A 214 -20.72 19.94 23.46
C LEU A 214 -19.27 20.38 23.64
N HIS A 215 -18.75 21.31 22.81
CA HIS A 215 -17.36 21.79 22.93
C HIS A 215 -17.05 22.43 24.29
N ASP A 216 -18.03 23.02 24.96
CA ASP A 216 -17.90 23.58 26.31
C ASP A 216 -17.60 22.51 27.38
N GLN A 217 -17.97 21.26 27.11
CA GLN A 217 -17.68 20.09 27.95
C GLN A 217 -16.48 19.26 27.40
N GLY A 218 -15.84 19.77 26.35
CA GLY A 218 -14.73 19.14 25.65
C GLY A 218 -13.46 19.97 25.77
N PHE A 219 -12.88 20.31 24.62
CA PHE A 219 -11.58 20.96 24.57
C PHE A 219 -11.53 22.34 25.23
N LYS A 220 -12.66 23.06 25.32
CA LYS A 220 -12.69 24.38 25.96
C LYS A 220 -12.39 24.34 27.46
N LEU A 221 -12.52 23.18 28.12
CA LEU A 221 -12.21 23.02 29.55
C LEU A 221 -10.70 23.06 29.86
N TRP A 222 -9.86 22.68 28.90
CA TRP A 222 -8.42 22.46 29.13
C TRP A 222 -7.52 23.17 28.13
N LEU A 223 -7.98 23.44 26.90
CA LEU A 223 -7.13 24.00 25.84
C LEU A 223 -6.47 25.34 26.23
N PRO A 224 -7.20 26.33 26.81
CA PRO A 224 -6.57 27.59 27.20
C PRO A 224 -5.48 27.42 28.27
N GLU A 225 -5.71 26.54 29.25
CA GLU A 225 -4.72 26.21 30.29
C GLU A 225 -3.48 25.55 29.68
N PHE A 226 -3.68 24.56 28.81
CA PHE A 226 -2.57 23.82 28.20
C PHE A 226 -1.74 24.73 27.29
N LEU A 227 -2.38 25.62 26.53
CA LEU A 227 -1.69 26.63 25.73
C LEU A 227 -0.88 27.59 26.60
N SER A 228 -1.41 28.01 27.76
CA SER A 228 -0.67 28.86 28.70
C SER A 228 0.55 28.14 29.30
N ILE A 229 0.40 26.86 29.67
CA ILE A 229 1.52 26.03 30.14
C ILE A 229 2.57 25.90 29.02
N TRP A 230 2.14 25.54 27.81
CA TRP A 230 3.02 25.43 26.66
C TRP A 230 3.68 26.76 26.30
N GLU A 231 3.01 27.88 26.57
CA GLU A 231 3.59 29.20 26.36
C GLU A 231 4.74 29.47 27.34
N SER A 232 4.54 29.12 28.61
CA SER A 232 5.49 29.42 29.69
C SER A 232 6.82 28.66 29.59
N VAL A 233 6.85 27.52 28.89
CA VAL A 233 8.02 26.65 28.83
C VAL A 233 8.90 26.99 27.62
N CYS A 234 10.14 27.38 27.87
CA CYS A 234 11.12 27.71 26.83
C CYS A 234 12.08 26.56 26.48
N SER A 235 12.08 25.48 27.27
CA SER A 235 12.81 24.23 27.01
C SER A 235 12.00 23.24 26.19
N ASN A 236 12.63 22.14 25.75
CA ASN A 236 11.96 20.99 25.12
C ASN A 236 11.89 19.84 26.14
N PRO A 237 10.90 19.82 27.06
CA PRO A 237 10.75 18.71 28.01
C PRO A 237 10.16 17.46 27.32
N GLU A 238 10.41 16.29 27.88
CA GLU A 238 9.95 15.01 27.32
C GLU A 238 8.43 14.96 27.09
N TRP A 239 7.67 15.56 28.02
CA TRP A 239 6.21 15.60 27.96
C TRP A 239 5.65 16.50 26.85
N GLU A 240 6.47 17.37 26.25
CA GLU A 240 6.00 18.31 25.23
C GLU A 240 5.47 17.58 24.00
N GLN A 241 6.08 16.44 23.62
CA GLN A 241 5.62 15.67 22.48
C GLN A 241 4.17 15.19 22.67
N ASN A 242 3.81 14.71 23.86
CA ASN A 242 2.44 14.30 24.16
C ASN A 242 1.46 15.48 24.07
N MET A 243 1.89 16.67 24.49
CA MET A 243 1.07 17.87 24.37
C MET A 243 0.84 18.27 22.90
N ILE A 244 1.87 18.18 22.06
CA ILE A 244 1.76 18.42 20.61
C ILE A 244 0.86 17.36 19.94
N ASN A 245 0.90 16.10 20.39
CA ASN A 245 -0.03 15.07 19.93
C ASN A 245 -1.48 15.51 20.19
N ILE A 246 -1.78 15.95 21.42
CA ILE A 246 -3.12 16.44 21.81
C ILE A 246 -3.54 17.63 20.95
N PHE A 247 -2.66 18.62 20.76
CA PHE A 247 -2.95 19.80 19.92
C PHE A 247 -3.21 19.44 18.46
N SER A 248 -2.42 18.52 17.90
CA SER A 248 -2.63 18.02 16.55
C SER A 248 -3.98 17.31 16.41
N PHE A 249 -4.31 16.39 17.33
CA PHE A 249 -5.57 15.64 17.30
C PHE A 249 -6.79 16.54 17.50
N VAL A 250 -6.75 17.47 18.45
CA VAL A 250 -7.88 18.38 18.69
C VAL A 250 -8.08 19.32 17.51
N SER A 251 -7.00 19.78 16.88
CA SER A 251 -7.09 20.61 15.67
C SER A 251 -7.73 19.84 14.53
N TRP A 252 -7.28 18.61 14.28
CA TRP A 252 -7.81 17.77 13.20
C TRP A 252 -9.29 17.43 13.36
N CYS A 253 -9.74 17.17 14.58
CA CYS A 253 -11.13 16.81 14.84
C CYS A 253 -12.07 18.03 14.88
N ASN A 254 -11.54 19.22 15.15
CA ASN A 254 -12.32 20.44 15.40
C ASN A 254 -11.94 21.58 14.44
N ILE A 255 -11.68 21.25 13.18
CA ILE A 255 -11.35 22.21 12.12
C ILE A 255 -12.45 23.28 12.03
N GLY A 256 -12.06 24.55 12.11
CA GLY A 256 -12.95 25.70 12.07
C GLY A 256 -13.57 26.13 13.40
N TYR A 257 -13.25 25.45 14.51
CA TYR A 257 -13.78 25.78 15.84
C TYR A 257 -12.73 26.30 16.83
N ILE A 258 -11.44 26.22 16.48
CA ILE A 258 -10.32 26.70 17.30
C ILE A 258 -9.59 27.79 16.51
N ASP A 259 -9.39 28.95 17.14
CA ASP A 259 -8.58 30.02 16.59
C ASP A 259 -7.11 29.82 16.96
N TRP A 260 -6.32 29.37 15.98
CA TRP A 260 -4.88 29.15 16.12
C TRP A 260 -4.04 30.36 15.72
N GLU A 261 -4.65 31.41 15.14
CA GLU A 261 -3.95 32.57 14.58
C GLU A 261 -2.94 33.20 15.56
N PRO A 262 -3.28 33.42 16.86
CA PRO A 262 -2.33 34.02 17.81
C PRO A 262 -1.10 33.14 18.09
N TRP A 263 -1.20 31.83 17.85
CA TRP A 263 -0.20 30.84 18.22
C TRP A 263 0.71 30.46 17.05
N LEU A 264 0.33 30.78 15.80
CA LEU A 264 1.08 30.45 14.59
C LEU A 264 2.57 30.84 14.66
N PRO A 265 2.97 32.05 15.08
CA PRO A 265 4.38 32.41 15.16
C PRO A 265 5.20 31.45 16.03
N LYS A 266 4.64 31.06 17.18
CA LYS A 266 5.30 30.18 18.14
C LYS A 266 5.34 28.74 17.64
N ILE A 267 4.23 28.27 17.06
CA ILE A 267 4.12 26.93 16.46
C ILE A 267 5.19 26.75 15.39
N PHE A 268 5.24 27.63 14.38
CA PHE A 268 6.21 27.52 13.30
C PHE A 268 7.66 27.72 13.77
N THR A 269 7.89 28.56 14.79
CA THR A 269 9.22 28.69 15.42
C THR A 269 9.66 27.39 16.09
N ARG A 270 8.79 26.70 16.84
CA ARG A 270 9.14 25.41 17.46
C ARG A 270 9.33 24.31 16.41
N ILE A 271 8.51 24.29 15.36
CA ILE A 271 8.67 23.35 14.24
C ILE A 271 10.01 23.55 13.54
N LEU A 272 10.42 24.79 13.29
CA LEU A 272 11.73 25.09 12.70
C LEU A 272 12.88 24.60 13.61
N LYS A 273 12.77 24.82 14.92
CA LYS A 273 13.76 24.32 15.90
C LYS A 273 13.82 22.79 15.96
N ASN A 274 12.69 22.12 15.73
CA ASN A 274 12.60 20.66 15.75
C ASN A 274 13.45 19.99 14.68
N PHE A 275 13.62 20.63 13.51
CA PHE A 275 14.50 20.10 12.46
C PHE A 275 15.99 20.13 12.83
N SER A 276 16.37 20.77 13.94
CA SER A 276 17.74 20.81 14.45
C SER A 276 18.78 21.19 13.38
N LEU A 277 18.44 22.17 12.52
CA LEU A 277 19.25 22.56 11.38
C LEU A 277 20.55 23.26 11.83
N PRO A 278 21.71 22.96 11.21
CA PRO A 278 22.96 23.62 11.54
C PRO A 278 22.95 25.07 11.05
N VAL A 279 23.09 26.02 11.97
CA VAL A 279 23.22 27.45 11.65
C VAL A 279 24.63 27.92 12.03
N ALA A 280 25.38 28.46 11.07
CA ALA A 280 26.69 29.09 11.27
C ALA A 280 27.76 28.23 11.97
N ASN A 281 27.97 26.98 11.50
CA ASN A 281 29.03 26.05 11.95
C ASN A 281 29.00 25.63 13.43
N VAL A 282 27.98 26.00 14.19
CA VAL A 282 27.77 25.54 15.56
C VAL A 282 26.62 24.54 15.57
N GLN A 283 26.91 23.27 15.86
CA GLN A 283 25.87 22.30 16.22
C GLN A 283 25.31 22.70 17.59
N VAL A 284 24.24 23.49 17.59
CA VAL A 284 23.51 23.81 18.82
C VAL A 284 22.67 22.58 19.19
N SER A 285 23.14 21.86 20.21
CA SER A 285 22.47 20.79 20.96
C SER A 285 22.11 19.50 20.23
N SER A 286 22.66 18.40 20.73
CA SER A 286 22.05 17.07 20.68
C SER A 286 20.71 17.14 21.41
N GLN A 287 19.61 17.34 20.66
CA GLN A 287 18.26 17.20 21.20
C GLN A 287 17.95 15.71 21.29
N THR A 288 17.55 15.24 22.46
CA THR A 288 17.30 13.81 22.73
C THR A 288 15.94 13.32 22.23
N GLN A 289 15.01 14.22 21.91
CA GLN A 289 13.64 13.88 21.46
C GLN A 289 13.15 14.95 20.47
N ASN A 290 12.96 14.57 19.20
CA ASN A 290 12.36 15.40 18.17
C ASN A 290 10.85 15.13 18.09
N TYR A 291 10.06 16.15 17.75
CA TYR A 291 8.64 15.99 17.51
C TYR A 291 8.37 15.04 16.35
N SER A 292 7.30 14.25 16.48
CA SER A 292 6.85 13.39 15.40
C SER A 292 6.43 14.22 14.18
N ILE A 293 7.16 14.06 13.08
CA ILE A 293 6.96 14.75 11.81
C ILE A 293 5.52 14.57 11.30
N SER A 294 4.97 13.37 11.44
CA SER A 294 3.60 13.06 10.99
C SER A 294 2.54 13.84 11.77
N ILE A 295 2.77 14.03 13.07
CA ILE A 295 1.85 14.72 13.97
C ILE A 295 1.91 16.23 13.73
N THR A 296 3.12 16.76 13.55
CA THR A 296 3.37 18.14 13.16
C THR A 296 2.73 18.48 11.82
N ALA A 297 2.90 17.61 10.81
CA ALA A 297 2.28 17.77 9.50
C ALA A 297 0.74 17.82 9.61
N THR A 298 0.14 16.87 10.34
CA THR A 298 -1.31 16.83 10.57
C THR A 298 -1.81 18.10 11.26
N TRP A 299 -1.04 18.64 12.21
CA TRP A 299 -1.38 19.85 12.93
C TRP A 299 -1.38 21.08 12.01
N ILE A 300 -0.31 21.27 11.21
CA ILE A 300 -0.24 22.34 10.21
C ILE A 300 -1.43 22.25 9.26
N ILE A 301 -1.66 21.07 8.69
CA ILE A 301 -2.77 20.90 7.74
C ILE A 301 -4.11 21.19 8.39
N ALA A 302 -4.34 20.82 9.66
CA ALA A 302 -5.60 21.11 10.35
C ALA A 302 -5.87 22.62 10.54
N MET A 303 -4.82 23.44 10.64
CA MET A 303 -4.92 24.90 10.84
C MET A 303 -5.14 25.69 9.53
N MET A 304 -5.09 25.03 8.37
CA MET A 304 -5.29 25.69 7.07
C MET A 304 -6.78 25.92 6.74
N GLY A 305 -7.05 26.88 5.86
CA GLY A 305 -8.39 27.20 5.33
C GLY A 305 -8.98 28.52 5.85
N ASN A 306 -10.06 28.97 5.20
CA ASN A 306 -10.81 30.20 5.52
C ASN A 306 -9.95 31.48 5.70
N GLY A 307 -8.92 31.67 4.86
CA GLY A 307 -8.07 32.86 4.91
C GLY A 307 -7.10 32.93 6.10
N SER A 308 -6.89 31.83 6.82
CA SER A 308 -5.85 31.66 7.84
C SER A 308 -4.46 32.02 7.30
N SER A 309 -3.63 32.70 8.10
CA SER A 309 -2.25 33.02 7.70
C SER A 309 -1.30 31.82 7.78
N CYS A 310 -1.80 30.64 8.20
CA CYS A 310 -1.03 29.40 8.33
C CYS A 310 -0.26 29.04 7.04
N LEU A 311 -0.86 29.25 5.86
CA LEU A 311 -0.18 28.99 4.59
C LEU A 311 1.00 29.96 4.37
N GLN A 312 0.87 31.23 4.75
CA GLN A 312 1.97 32.19 4.66
C GLN A 312 3.13 31.78 5.57
N TYR A 313 2.86 31.39 6.82
CA TYR A 313 3.88 30.86 7.72
C TYR A 313 4.56 29.60 7.17
N LEU A 314 3.81 28.75 6.47
CA LEU A 314 4.35 27.57 5.80
C LEU A 314 5.27 27.94 4.63
N ILE A 315 4.90 28.94 3.83
CA ILE A 315 5.74 29.50 2.77
C ILE A 315 7.04 30.06 3.36
N ASP A 316 6.94 30.82 4.45
CA ASP A 316 8.10 31.40 5.13
C ASP A 316 9.02 30.31 5.69
N LEU A 317 8.44 29.24 6.27
CA LEU A 317 9.18 28.07 6.73
C LEU A 317 9.93 27.40 5.59
N PHE A 318 9.26 27.07 4.48
CA PHE A 318 9.91 26.45 3.32
C PHE A 318 10.99 27.34 2.72
N THR A 319 10.76 28.65 2.68
CA THR A 319 11.77 29.63 2.22
C THR A 319 13.02 29.58 3.10
N ALA A 320 12.86 29.49 4.43
CA ALA A 320 13.97 29.42 5.38
C ALA A 320 14.77 28.10 5.28
N ILE A 321 14.11 26.97 4.99
CA ILE A 321 14.74 25.65 4.96
C ILE A 321 15.11 25.17 3.54
N LYS A 322 14.76 25.92 2.49
CA LYS A 322 14.93 25.52 1.07
C LYS A 322 16.35 25.07 0.72
N SER A 323 17.36 25.77 1.24
CA SER A 323 18.77 25.44 0.97
C SER A 323 19.16 24.04 1.49
N PHE A 324 18.56 23.58 2.59
CA PHE A 324 18.84 22.27 3.19
C PHE A 324 18.27 21.10 2.37
N TYR A 325 17.35 21.36 1.44
CA TYR A 325 16.85 20.33 0.52
C TYR A 325 17.78 20.04 -0.65
N HIS A 326 18.77 20.90 -0.93
CA HIS A 326 19.65 20.74 -2.09
C HIS A 326 20.48 19.44 -2.01
N PRO A 327 20.63 18.66 -3.10
CA PRO A 327 21.38 17.39 -3.09
C PRO A 327 22.85 17.47 -2.63
N SER A 328 23.44 18.67 -2.67
CA SER A 328 24.80 18.93 -2.16
C SER A 328 24.87 19.12 -0.65
N ASN A 329 23.75 19.42 0.01
CA ASN A 329 23.66 19.68 1.45
C ASN A 329 23.13 18.43 2.16
N THR A 330 24.01 17.45 2.32
CA THR A 330 23.69 16.18 2.99
C THR A 330 23.96 16.26 4.49
N GLY A 331 23.03 15.79 5.30
CA GLY A 331 23.19 15.69 6.75
C GLY A 331 22.02 14.91 7.38
N ASP A 332 22.10 14.66 8.69
CA ASP A 332 21.11 13.84 9.41
C ASP A 332 19.68 14.42 9.35
N PHE A 333 19.58 15.76 9.22
CA PHE A 333 18.30 16.47 9.06
C PHE A 333 17.55 16.13 7.76
N GLN A 334 18.23 15.57 6.75
CA GLN A 334 17.64 15.35 5.42
C GLN A 334 16.50 14.34 5.46
N GLN A 335 16.62 13.29 6.28
CA GLN A 335 15.55 12.32 6.48
C GLN A 335 14.28 13.01 7.02
N ASP A 336 14.44 13.83 8.05
CA ASP A 336 13.31 14.52 8.68
C ASP A 336 12.65 15.54 7.75
N LEU A 337 13.47 16.27 6.97
CA LEU A 337 12.98 17.24 5.99
C LEU A 337 12.21 16.59 4.84
N VAL A 338 12.71 15.49 4.25
CA VAL A 338 12.02 14.79 3.15
C VAL A 338 10.80 14.05 3.66
N SER A 339 10.88 13.44 4.85
CA SER A 339 9.74 12.86 5.55
C SER A 339 8.64 13.92 5.77
N PHE A 340 9.01 15.13 6.19
CA PHE A 340 8.07 16.24 6.38
C PHE A 340 7.35 16.61 5.09
N LEU A 341 8.02 16.70 3.94
CA LEU A 341 7.38 16.92 2.64
C LEU A 341 6.30 15.86 2.35
N SER A 342 6.68 14.57 2.52
CA SER A 342 5.78 13.46 2.22
C SER A 342 4.57 13.41 3.17
N LYS A 343 4.78 13.66 4.47
CA LYS A 343 3.74 13.61 5.49
C LYS A 343 2.80 14.81 5.41
N LEU A 344 3.33 15.98 5.08
CA LEU A 344 2.52 17.17 4.85
C LEU A 344 1.62 17.01 3.63
N ALA A 345 2.17 16.52 2.51
CA ALA A 345 1.39 16.24 1.31
C ALA A 345 0.34 15.13 1.56
N GLN A 346 0.71 14.06 2.28
CA GLN A 346 -0.22 13.00 2.68
C GLN A 346 -1.39 13.53 3.52
N ALA A 347 -1.11 14.28 4.59
CA ALA A 347 -2.13 14.84 5.46
C ALA A 347 -3.08 15.78 4.72
N PHE A 348 -2.58 16.57 3.76
CA PHE A 348 -3.40 17.46 2.94
C PHE A 348 -4.30 16.67 1.98
N VAL A 349 -3.77 15.63 1.32
CA VAL A 349 -4.57 14.70 0.50
C VAL A 349 -5.65 14.02 1.34
N ASP A 350 -5.32 13.56 2.55
CA ASP A 350 -6.28 12.92 3.46
C ASP A 350 -7.38 13.89 3.88
N ARG A 351 -7.05 15.15 4.20
CA ARG A 351 -8.04 16.20 4.52
C ARG A 351 -8.96 16.46 3.32
N VAL A 352 -8.39 16.70 2.14
CA VAL A 352 -9.14 16.94 0.90
C VAL A 352 -10.05 15.74 0.59
N HIS A 353 -9.54 14.51 0.76
CA HIS A 353 -10.32 13.29 0.57
C HIS A 353 -11.50 13.22 1.53
N LEU A 354 -11.29 13.46 2.83
CA LEU A 354 -12.34 13.40 3.84
C LEU A 354 -13.40 14.49 3.65
N GLU A 355 -13.01 15.70 3.28
CA GLU A 355 -13.94 16.82 3.04
C GLU A 355 -14.78 16.64 1.76
N ARG A 356 -14.24 15.96 0.74
CA ARG A 356 -14.91 15.69 -0.54
C ARG A 356 -15.65 14.37 -0.58
N LYS A 357 -15.44 13.48 0.39
CA LYS A 357 -16.04 12.15 0.41
C LYS A 357 -17.56 12.26 0.47
N SER A 358 -18.24 11.40 -0.28
CA SER A 358 -19.71 11.30 -0.27
C SER A 358 -20.25 10.79 1.07
N ASP A 359 -19.50 9.91 1.75
CA ASP A 359 -19.90 9.27 3.00
C ASP A 359 -19.20 9.96 4.18
N PRO A 360 -19.92 10.78 4.98
CA PRO A 360 -19.31 11.52 6.08
C PRO A 360 -18.88 10.60 7.23
N VAL A 361 -17.72 10.89 7.82
CA VAL A 361 -17.34 10.33 9.13
C VAL A 361 -18.01 11.19 10.19
N TRP A 362 -18.79 10.60 11.10
CA TRP A 362 -19.68 11.37 11.99
C TRP A 362 -18.94 12.40 12.87
N HIS A 363 -17.68 12.15 13.24
CA HIS A 363 -16.85 13.06 14.03
C HIS A 363 -15.95 14.00 13.21
N PHE A 364 -15.90 13.87 11.88
CA PHE A 364 -15.12 14.74 11.01
C PHE A 364 -16.07 15.48 10.06
N ASN A 365 -16.56 16.63 10.51
CA ASN A 365 -17.51 17.47 9.77
C ASN A 365 -17.12 18.95 9.87
N PRO A 366 -16.10 19.40 9.12
CA PRO A 366 -15.71 20.80 9.11
C PRO A 366 -16.83 21.69 8.54
N PRO A 367 -17.04 22.91 9.11
CA PRO A 367 -17.97 23.89 8.55
C PRO A 367 -17.63 24.20 7.09
N GLN A 368 -18.65 24.47 6.27
CA GLN A 368 -18.45 24.70 4.83
C GLN A 368 -17.47 25.84 4.53
N SER A 369 -17.42 26.88 5.36
CA SER A 369 -16.49 28.01 5.23
C SER A 369 -15.02 27.64 5.48
N TYR A 370 -14.75 26.56 6.20
CA TYR A 370 -13.41 26.07 6.54
C TYR A 370 -12.95 24.88 5.69
N ARG A 371 -13.76 24.46 4.71
CA ARG A 371 -13.33 23.45 3.75
C ARG A 371 -12.29 24.01 2.80
N ILE A 372 -11.35 23.16 2.43
CA ILE A 372 -10.27 23.49 1.50
C ILE A 372 -10.88 23.78 0.12
N THR A 373 -10.60 24.98 -0.39
CA THR A 373 -11.04 25.43 -1.72
C THR A 373 -10.07 24.98 -2.82
N GLU A 374 -10.46 25.09 -4.09
CA GLU A 374 -9.55 24.80 -5.20
C GLU A 374 -8.33 25.74 -5.25
N ASN A 375 -8.48 26.98 -4.77
CA ASN A 375 -7.35 27.91 -4.69
C ASN A 375 -6.37 27.47 -3.61
N ASP A 376 -6.86 27.12 -2.42
CA ASP A 376 -6.01 26.62 -1.32
C ASP A 376 -5.17 25.40 -1.74
N ILE A 377 -5.73 24.50 -2.56
CA ILE A 377 -5.00 23.34 -3.09
C ILE A 377 -3.87 23.79 -4.02
N THR A 378 -4.15 24.76 -4.89
CA THR A 378 -3.17 25.26 -5.86
C THR A 378 -2.04 25.97 -5.12
N ASP A 379 -2.36 26.84 -4.17
CA ASP A 379 -1.38 27.59 -3.39
C ASP A 379 -0.53 26.66 -2.51
N PHE A 380 -1.13 25.61 -1.94
CA PHE A 380 -0.40 24.57 -1.19
C PHE A 380 0.58 23.80 -2.08
N VAL A 381 0.15 23.39 -3.28
CA VAL A 381 1.04 22.70 -4.23
C VAL A 381 2.19 23.62 -4.65
N ASP A 382 1.90 24.89 -4.93
CA ASP A 382 2.90 25.88 -5.31
C ASP A 382 3.92 26.16 -4.21
N CYS A 383 3.49 26.18 -2.95
CA CYS A 383 4.36 26.33 -1.78
C CYS A 383 5.41 25.22 -1.67
N ILE A 384 5.07 23.98 -2.02
CA ILE A 384 5.88 22.79 -1.68
C ILE A 384 6.64 22.23 -2.89
N LYS A 385 6.11 22.40 -4.12
CA LYS A 385 6.59 21.71 -5.33
C LYS A 385 8.10 21.89 -5.58
N GLU A 386 8.65 23.08 -5.31
CA GLU A 386 10.07 23.34 -5.56
C GLU A 386 10.98 22.52 -4.65
N CYS A 387 10.67 22.46 -3.35
CA CYS A 387 11.42 21.65 -2.39
C CYS A 387 11.33 20.16 -2.72
N VAL A 388 10.16 19.70 -3.21
CA VAL A 388 9.98 18.33 -3.67
C VAL A 388 10.84 18.04 -4.90
N PHE A 389 10.80 18.89 -5.94
CA PHE A 389 11.61 18.69 -7.15
C PHE A 389 13.11 18.69 -6.88
N ILE A 390 13.58 19.55 -5.98
CA ILE A 390 14.98 19.53 -5.53
C ILE A 390 15.28 18.19 -4.83
N SER A 391 14.37 17.72 -3.96
CA SER A 391 14.54 16.51 -3.16
C SER A 391 14.54 15.22 -3.97
N VAL A 392 13.90 15.19 -5.14
CA VAL A 392 13.93 14.02 -6.04
C VAL A 392 15.36 13.67 -6.47
N PHE A 393 16.27 14.64 -6.50
CA PHE A 393 17.67 14.41 -6.88
C PHE A 393 18.60 14.14 -5.68
N ASN A 394 18.04 13.98 -4.48
CA ASN A 394 18.83 13.67 -3.30
C ASN A 394 19.48 12.28 -3.41
N LYS A 395 20.69 12.16 -2.87
CA LYS A 395 21.46 10.91 -2.88
C LYS A 395 20.81 9.79 -2.05
N ALA A 396 19.96 10.17 -1.09
CA ALA A 396 19.17 9.31 -0.24
C ALA A 396 17.70 9.80 -0.23
N HIS A 397 16.78 8.99 0.29
CA HIS A 397 15.37 9.36 0.48
C HIS A 397 14.55 9.60 -0.81
N LEU A 398 15.01 9.06 -1.95
CA LEU A 398 14.30 9.16 -3.23
C LEU A 398 12.85 8.66 -3.14
N GLU A 399 12.60 7.53 -2.47
CA GLU A 399 11.25 6.96 -2.36
C GLU A 399 10.28 7.89 -1.61
N GLU A 400 10.76 8.63 -0.60
CA GLU A 400 9.95 9.54 0.20
C GLU A 400 9.65 10.82 -0.60
N ALA A 401 10.63 11.33 -1.36
CA ALA A 401 10.43 12.42 -2.30
C ALA A 401 9.47 12.03 -3.45
N ALA A 402 9.59 10.82 -4.00
CA ALA A 402 8.70 10.29 -5.04
C ALA A 402 7.25 10.17 -4.52
N LYS A 403 7.05 9.72 -3.27
CA LYS A 403 5.74 9.73 -2.61
C LYS A 403 5.19 11.15 -2.46
N ALA A 404 6.01 12.13 -2.11
CA ALA A 404 5.58 13.53 -2.05
C ALA A 404 5.13 14.03 -3.44
N CYS A 405 5.90 13.76 -4.51
CA CYS A 405 5.49 14.01 -5.90
C CYS A 405 4.15 13.36 -6.21
N GLN A 406 3.97 12.09 -5.83
CA GLN A 406 2.74 11.35 -6.05
C GLN A 406 1.54 12.03 -5.38
N TYR A 407 1.64 12.41 -4.10
CA TYR A 407 0.57 13.11 -3.40
C TYR A 407 0.23 14.47 -4.04
N LEU A 408 1.24 15.28 -4.38
CA LEU A 408 1.01 16.55 -5.08
C LEU A 408 0.35 16.34 -6.45
N SER A 409 0.72 15.28 -7.17
CA SER A 409 0.10 14.94 -8.46
C SER A 409 -1.36 14.47 -8.33
N MET A 410 -1.76 13.89 -7.19
CA MET A 410 -3.17 13.57 -6.91
C MET A 410 -4.02 14.83 -6.74
N LEU A 411 -3.41 15.94 -6.32
CA LEU A 411 -4.06 17.24 -6.11
C LEU A 411 -4.08 18.07 -7.39
N ARG A 412 -2.91 18.31 -7.99
CA ARG A 412 -2.72 19.14 -9.19
C ARG A 412 -1.73 18.50 -10.16
N PRO A 413 -2.17 17.52 -10.98
CA PRO A 413 -1.27 16.81 -11.89
C PRO A 413 -0.64 17.73 -12.94
N ALA A 414 -1.34 18.77 -13.40
CA ALA A 414 -0.84 19.73 -14.40
C ALA A 414 0.39 20.53 -13.92
N PHE A 415 0.61 20.65 -12.61
CA PHE A 415 1.73 21.39 -12.03
C PHE A 415 2.96 20.49 -11.79
N ILE A 416 2.75 19.17 -11.74
CA ILE A 416 3.77 18.20 -11.32
C ILE A 416 4.27 17.35 -12.49
N VAL A 417 3.35 16.83 -13.31
CA VAL A 417 3.69 15.89 -14.38
C VAL A 417 4.49 16.56 -15.52
N PRO A 418 4.04 17.68 -16.12
CA PRO A 418 4.75 18.28 -17.25
C PRO A 418 6.21 18.67 -16.95
N PRO A 419 6.54 19.33 -15.82
CA PRO A 419 7.93 19.64 -15.49
C PRO A 419 8.81 18.39 -15.37
N LEU A 420 8.31 17.30 -14.80
CA LEU A 420 9.05 16.03 -14.69
C LEU A 420 9.24 15.36 -16.05
N VAL A 421 8.25 15.46 -16.95
CA VAL A 421 8.37 14.97 -18.32
C VAL A 421 9.42 15.76 -19.11
N GLU A 422 9.43 17.09 -19.02
CA GLU A 422 10.46 17.93 -19.63
C GLU A 422 11.86 17.60 -19.10
N LEU A 423 11.98 17.43 -17.78
CA LEU A 423 13.22 17.01 -17.14
C LEU A 423 13.68 15.64 -17.60
N LEU A 424 12.77 14.67 -17.81
CA LEU A 424 13.11 13.36 -18.33
C LEU A 424 13.70 13.46 -19.74
N PHE A 425 13.02 14.15 -20.66
CA PHE A 425 13.50 14.31 -22.03
C PHE A 425 14.86 15.04 -22.10
N SER A 426 15.10 16.00 -21.20
CA SER A 426 16.42 16.63 -21.07
C SER A 426 17.49 15.66 -20.54
N SER A 427 17.11 14.77 -19.62
CA SER A 427 18.02 13.82 -18.96
C SER A 427 18.39 12.65 -19.86
N ILE A 428 17.49 12.19 -20.74
CA ILE A 428 17.76 11.10 -21.70
C ILE A 428 18.88 11.49 -22.68
N ASN A 429 18.96 12.76 -23.04
CA ASN A 429 20.02 13.27 -23.92
C ASN A 429 21.35 13.49 -23.18
N SER A 430 21.35 13.47 -21.84
CA SER A 430 22.53 13.66 -21.01
C SER A 430 23.21 12.33 -20.71
N MET A 431 24.38 12.10 -21.32
CA MET A 431 25.19 10.89 -21.06
C MET A 431 25.93 10.92 -19.71
N THR A 432 25.94 12.05 -19.00
CA THR A 432 26.82 12.28 -17.84
C THR A 432 26.13 12.11 -16.49
N GLU A 433 24.79 12.08 -16.43
CA GLU A 433 24.04 12.10 -15.16
C GLU A 433 22.97 10.98 -15.08
N PRO A 434 23.37 9.70 -15.05
CA PRO A 434 22.44 8.57 -15.09
C PRO A 434 21.46 8.52 -13.90
N HIS A 435 21.87 9.04 -12.74
CA HIS A 435 21.02 9.10 -11.54
C HIS A 435 19.78 9.99 -11.71
N ARG A 436 19.81 10.97 -12.62
CA ARG A 436 18.65 11.83 -12.91
C ARG A 436 17.57 11.05 -13.62
N PHE A 437 17.95 10.22 -14.59
CA PHE A 437 17.03 9.34 -15.30
C PHE A 437 16.29 8.42 -14.32
N THR A 438 17.02 7.70 -13.47
CA THR A 438 16.41 6.77 -12.51
C THR A 438 15.50 7.46 -11.50
N SER A 439 15.88 8.65 -11.03
CA SER A 439 15.07 9.42 -10.06
C SER A 439 13.75 9.89 -10.67
N ILE A 440 13.79 10.44 -11.89
CA ILE A 440 12.60 10.96 -12.57
C ILE A 440 11.66 9.82 -13.00
N VAL A 441 12.20 8.74 -13.57
CA VAL A 441 11.37 7.60 -14.01
C VAL A 441 10.69 6.91 -12.81
N THR A 442 11.36 6.82 -11.66
CA THR A 442 10.74 6.35 -10.41
C THR A 442 9.53 7.22 -10.04
N CYS A 443 9.68 8.55 -10.06
CA CYS A 443 8.56 9.46 -9.77
C CYS A 443 7.41 9.30 -10.77
N LEU A 444 7.72 9.21 -12.08
CA LEU A 444 6.71 9.00 -13.13
C LEU A 444 5.99 7.66 -13.01
N ALA A 445 6.65 6.61 -12.51
CA ALA A 445 6.03 5.31 -12.26
C ALA A 445 4.96 5.42 -11.17
N ASP A 446 5.23 6.15 -10.10
CA ASP A 446 4.27 6.37 -9.01
C ASP A 446 3.07 7.23 -9.44
N MET A 447 3.23 8.04 -10.50
CA MET A 447 2.21 8.92 -11.08
C MET A 447 1.51 8.34 -12.31
N ALA A 448 1.70 7.05 -12.63
CA ALA A 448 1.14 6.42 -13.82
C ALA A 448 -0.38 6.64 -13.98
N ARG A 449 -1.14 6.60 -12.88
CA ARG A 449 -2.60 6.84 -12.90
C ARG A 449 -2.96 8.26 -13.31
N GLN A 450 -2.19 9.24 -12.86
CA GLN A 450 -2.38 10.66 -13.14
C GLN A 450 -2.02 10.99 -14.58
N ILE A 451 -1.02 10.30 -15.15
CA ILE A 451 -0.66 10.41 -16.57
C ILE A 451 -1.77 9.83 -17.45
N VAL A 452 -2.30 8.65 -17.13
CA VAL A 452 -3.27 7.94 -17.98
C VAL A 452 -4.70 8.47 -17.84
N ARG A 453 -5.07 9.02 -16.68
CA ARG A 453 -6.42 9.51 -16.42
C ARG A 453 -6.63 10.92 -17.00
N GLN A 454 -7.58 11.06 -17.91
CA GLN A 454 -8.02 12.38 -18.38
C GLN A 454 -8.87 13.07 -17.30
N THR A 455 -8.53 14.32 -17.00
CA THR A 455 -9.33 15.19 -16.13
C THR A 455 -9.51 16.55 -16.79
N PRO A 456 -10.55 17.33 -16.45
CA PRO A 456 -10.73 18.69 -16.99
C PRO A 456 -9.53 19.60 -16.72
N GLU A 457 -8.90 19.44 -15.56
CA GLU A 457 -7.74 20.22 -15.10
C GLU A 457 -6.43 19.79 -15.77
N PHE A 458 -6.35 18.53 -16.22
CA PHE A 458 -5.18 17.96 -16.89
C PHE A 458 -5.63 17.00 -18.00
N SER A 459 -5.93 17.60 -19.15
CA SER A 459 -6.41 16.88 -20.34
C SER A 459 -5.27 16.29 -21.19
N GLN A 460 -4.09 16.91 -21.14
CA GLN A 460 -2.93 16.54 -21.96
C GLN A 460 -2.19 15.29 -21.44
N GLY A 461 -2.47 14.79 -20.23
CA GLY A 461 -1.71 13.68 -19.64
C GLY A 461 -1.54 12.46 -20.55
N GLN A 462 -2.61 12.10 -21.27
CA GLN A 462 -2.61 10.94 -22.16
C GLN A 462 -1.69 11.10 -23.38
N THR A 463 -1.42 12.33 -23.83
CA THR A 463 -0.52 12.56 -24.98
C THR A 463 0.92 12.19 -24.65
N TYR A 464 1.30 12.19 -23.35
CA TYR A 464 2.63 11.80 -22.91
C TYR A 464 2.83 10.28 -22.85
N VAL A 465 1.77 9.47 -22.78
CA VAL A 465 1.87 8.02 -22.53
C VAL A 465 2.81 7.33 -23.51
N LEU A 466 2.52 7.42 -24.81
CA LEU A 466 3.29 6.70 -25.82
C LEU A 466 4.68 7.30 -26.08
N PRO A 467 4.85 8.64 -26.14
CA PRO A 467 6.18 9.25 -26.14
C PRO A 467 7.06 8.80 -24.98
N LEU A 468 6.52 8.75 -23.75
CA LEU A 468 7.25 8.29 -22.58
C LEU A 468 7.59 6.80 -22.67
N LEU A 469 6.64 5.94 -23.06
CA LEU A 469 6.87 4.52 -23.26
C LEU A 469 8.04 4.28 -24.23
N MET A 470 8.07 4.98 -25.36
CA MET A 470 9.16 4.89 -26.33
C MET A 470 10.49 5.44 -25.78
N ALA A 471 10.44 6.59 -25.09
CA ALA A 471 11.61 7.29 -24.62
C ALA A 471 12.39 6.53 -23.53
N VAL A 472 11.71 5.71 -22.72
CA VAL A 472 12.36 4.93 -21.65
C VAL A 472 12.92 3.58 -22.12
N LEU A 473 12.57 3.09 -23.32
CA LEU A 473 13.05 1.79 -23.83
C LEU A 473 14.59 1.64 -23.82
N PRO A 474 15.40 2.69 -24.12
CA PRO A 474 16.85 2.63 -23.95
C PRO A 474 17.34 2.45 -22.51
N GLY A 475 16.44 2.53 -21.53
CA GLY A 475 16.70 2.18 -20.14
C GLY A 475 16.75 0.68 -19.85
N ILE A 476 16.27 -0.16 -20.79
CA ILE A 476 16.48 -1.62 -20.75
C ILE A 476 17.92 -1.88 -21.22
N ASP A 477 18.84 -1.97 -20.26
CA ASP A 477 20.28 -2.13 -20.46
C ASP A 477 20.80 -3.29 -19.61
N SER A 478 21.42 -4.28 -20.24
CA SER A 478 22.00 -5.44 -19.55
C SER A 478 23.15 -5.05 -18.60
N ASN A 479 23.78 -3.90 -18.80
CA ASN A 479 24.92 -3.45 -17.99
C ASN A 479 24.50 -2.63 -16.75
N ASP A 480 23.27 -2.10 -16.72
CA ASP A 480 22.76 -1.28 -15.62
C ASP A 480 21.43 -1.83 -15.11
N PHE A 481 21.52 -2.77 -14.15
CA PHE A 481 20.36 -3.38 -13.52
C PHE A 481 19.43 -2.35 -12.86
N LYS A 482 19.98 -1.29 -12.24
CA LYS A 482 19.16 -0.27 -11.56
C LYS A 482 18.32 0.51 -12.56
N LYS A 483 18.93 0.92 -13.67
CA LYS A 483 18.22 1.60 -14.77
C LYS A 483 17.16 0.71 -15.39
N THR A 484 17.47 -0.55 -15.61
CA THR A 484 16.53 -1.56 -16.14
C THR A 484 15.36 -1.79 -15.20
N ALA A 485 15.61 -1.96 -13.90
CA ALA A 485 14.58 -2.20 -12.90
C ALA A 485 13.58 -1.02 -12.81
N VAL A 486 14.07 0.22 -12.77
CA VAL A 486 13.22 1.41 -12.74
C VAL A 486 12.44 1.57 -14.05
N THR A 487 13.06 1.27 -15.19
CA THR A 487 12.39 1.26 -16.50
C THR A 487 11.24 0.25 -16.52
N PHE A 488 11.48 -0.97 -16.05
CA PHE A 488 10.44 -2.00 -15.94
C PHE A 488 9.32 -1.61 -14.97
N GLN A 489 9.64 -0.97 -13.84
CA GLN A 489 8.62 -0.48 -12.91
C GLN A 489 7.69 0.53 -13.61
N PHE A 490 8.24 1.51 -14.32
CA PHE A 490 7.46 2.49 -15.07
C PHE A 490 6.63 1.85 -16.20
N LEU A 491 7.25 1.03 -17.04
CA LEU A 491 6.56 0.34 -18.13
C LEU A 491 5.41 -0.51 -17.59
N ASN A 492 5.63 -1.29 -16.54
CA ASN A 492 4.58 -2.10 -15.91
C ASN A 492 3.44 -1.24 -15.36
N ALA A 493 3.75 -0.12 -14.69
CA ALA A 493 2.73 0.77 -14.15
C ALA A 493 1.80 1.35 -15.22
N ILE A 494 2.34 1.71 -16.40
CA ILE A 494 1.56 2.23 -17.52
C ILE A 494 0.82 1.11 -18.27
N LEU A 495 1.49 0.00 -18.59
CA LEU A 495 0.93 -1.09 -19.40
C LEU A 495 -0.23 -1.82 -18.70
N MET A 496 -0.29 -1.78 -17.36
CA MET A 496 -1.44 -2.30 -16.61
C MET A 496 -2.67 -1.39 -16.68
N LEU A 497 -2.52 -0.13 -17.11
CA LEU A 497 -3.58 0.89 -17.16
C LEU A 497 -4.04 1.22 -18.57
N VAL A 498 -3.34 0.78 -19.61
CA VAL A 498 -3.56 1.19 -21.01
C VAL A 498 -3.85 -0.01 -21.90
N THR A 499 -4.88 0.12 -22.72
CA THR A 499 -5.23 -0.87 -23.75
C THR A 499 -4.36 -0.69 -25.00
N CYS A 500 -3.54 -1.69 -25.32
CA CYS A 500 -2.63 -1.71 -26.47
C CYS A 500 -3.39 -2.08 -27.76
N VAL A 501 -4.24 -1.18 -28.25
CA VAL A 501 -5.01 -1.35 -29.50
C VAL A 501 -4.77 -0.14 -30.41
N ASP A 502 -4.55 -0.40 -31.70
CA ASP A 502 -4.50 0.65 -32.73
C ASP A 502 -5.91 1.16 -33.03
N CYS A 503 -6.19 2.36 -32.53
CA CYS A 503 -7.43 3.10 -32.71
C CYS A 503 -7.26 4.30 -33.66
N SER A 504 -6.14 4.39 -34.40
CA SER A 504 -5.82 5.55 -35.25
C SER A 504 -6.87 5.83 -36.33
N SER A 505 -7.49 4.78 -36.87
CA SER A 505 -8.58 4.88 -37.86
C SER A 505 -9.85 5.56 -37.32
N ALA A 506 -10.03 5.64 -36.00
CA ALA A 506 -11.21 6.24 -35.38
C ALA A 506 -11.36 7.74 -35.71
N VAL A 507 -10.24 8.43 -35.98
CA VAL A 507 -10.26 9.86 -36.33
C VAL A 507 -10.98 10.13 -37.65
N HIS A 508 -11.03 9.15 -38.55
CA HIS A 508 -11.73 9.26 -39.83
C HIS A 508 -13.20 8.82 -39.75
N THR A 509 -13.57 8.05 -38.73
CA THR A 509 -14.92 7.47 -38.60
C THR A 509 -15.79 8.21 -37.57
N ARG A 510 -15.17 8.85 -36.58
CA ARG A 510 -15.84 9.53 -35.47
C ARG A 510 -15.68 11.05 -35.56
N ASN A 511 -16.80 11.76 -35.44
CA ASN A 511 -16.84 13.23 -35.47
C ASN A 511 -16.94 13.86 -34.07
N ASP A 512 -17.06 13.05 -33.02
CA ASP A 512 -17.30 13.47 -31.64
C ASP A 512 -16.02 13.60 -30.79
N LEU A 513 -14.84 13.41 -31.39
CA LEU A 513 -13.55 13.47 -30.71
C LEU A 513 -13.05 14.91 -30.54
N THR A 514 -12.56 15.23 -29.35
CA THR A 514 -11.79 16.44 -29.06
C THR A 514 -10.43 16.43 -29.77
N GLU A 515 -9.76 17.58 -29.89
CA GLU A 515 -8.45 17.67 -30.55
C GLU A 515 -7.40 16.78 -29.86
N ILE A 516 -7.41 16.76 -28.53
CA ILE A 516 -6.50 15.91 -27.73
C ILE A 516 -6.81 14.43 -27.96
N GLU A 517 -8.09 14.04 -27.97
CA GLU A 517 -8.45 12.64 -28.25
C GLU A 517 -8.07 12.22 -29.67
N LYS A 518 -8.14 13.12 -30.65
CA LYS A 518 -7.64 12.84 -32.01
C LYS A 518 -6.13 12.61 -32.01
N GLU A 519 -5.36 13.44 -31.32
CA GLU A 519 -3.91 13.27 -31.18
C GLU A 519 -3.57 11.94 -30.50
N VAL A 520 -4.22 11.64 -29.37
CA VAL A 520 -4.04 10.36 -28.65
C VAL A 520 -4.41 9.18 -29.54
N CYS A 521 -5.54 9.22 -30.25
CA CYS A 521 -5.94 8.16 -31.18
C CYS A 521 -4.91 7.96 -32.29
N LEU A 522 -4.42 9.03 -32.93
CA LEU A 522 -3.38 8.92 -33.96
C LEU A 522 -2.09 8.33 -33.41
N SER A 523 -1.73 8.65 -32.16
CA SER A 523 -0.55 8.09 -31.52
C SER A 523 -0.61 6.56 -31.39
N THR A 524 -1.81 5.99 -31.17
CA THR A 524 -1.99 4.54 -30.95
C THR A 524 -1.49 3.65 -32.10
N ALA A 525 -1.31 4.20 -33.32
CA ALA A 525 -0.68 3.49 -34.42
C ALA A 525 0.73 2.96 -34.08
N LYS A 526 1.46 3.63 -33.18
CA LYS A 526 2.83 3.25 -32.79
C LYS A 526 2.89 2.18 -31.69
N PHE A 527 1.76 1.63 -31.24
CA PHE A 527 1.80 0.53 -30.26
C PHE A 527 2.49 -0.72 -30.82
N GLU A 528 2.30 -1.01 -32.11
CA GLU A 528 2.96 -2.14 -32.78
C GLU A 528 4.48 -1.97 -32.79
N ASP A 529 4.96 -0.75 -33.09
CA ASP A 529 6.37 -0.38 -33.06
C ASP A 529 6.95 -0.47 -31.64
N PHE A 530 6.24 0.09 -30.65
CA PHE A 530 6.64 0.05 -29.25
C PHE A 530 6.81 -1.39 -28.74
N ILE A 531 5.81 -2.24 -28.94
CA ILE A 531 5.84 -3.64 -28.48
C ILE A 531 6.94 -4.42 -29.20
N THR A 532 7.14 -4.14 -30.49
CA THR A 532 8.22 -4.74 -31.27
C THR A 532 9.59 -4.37 -30.72
N GLU A 533 9.84 -3.09 -30.47
CA GLU A 533 11.13 -2.63 -29.93
C GLU A 533 11.35 -3.11 -28.50
N PHE A 534 10.30 -3.10 -27.66
CA PHE A 534 10.34 -3.68 -26.32
C PHE A 534 10.75 -5.15 -26.33
N LEU A 535 10.15 -5.97 -27.20
CA LEU A 535 10.51 -7.38 -27.34
C LEU A 535 11.93 -7.55 -27.85
N ASN A 536 12.35 -6.78 -28.86
CA ASN A 536 13.71 -6.86 -29.40
C ASN A 536 14.76 -6.56 -28.32
N ARG A 537 14.56 -5.52 -27.51
CA ARG A 537 15.47 -5.19 -26.39
C ARG A 537 15.45 -6.23 -25.29
N THR A 538 14.28 -6.79 -24.99
CA THR A 538 14.15 -7.88 -24.02
C THR A 538 14.91 -9.13 -24.50
N PHE A 539 14.81 -9.49 -25.78
CA PHE A 539 15.54 -10.60 -26.36
C PHE A 539 17.04 -10.36 -26.36
N GLN A 540 17.50 -9.17 -26.74
CA GLN A 540 18.91 -8.79 -26.65
C GLN A 540 19.45 -8.90 -25.22
N MET A 541 18.70 -8.43 -24.23
CA MET A 541 19.08 -8.55 -22.83
C MET A 541 19.21 -10.03 -22.41
N ILE A 542 18.26 -10.88 -22.82
CA ILE A 542 18.30 -12.32 -22.55
C ILE A 542 19.51 -12.99 -23.22
N ASP A 543 19.82 -12.63 -24.46
CA ASP A 543 20.97 -13.18 -25.20
C ASP A 543 22.32 -12.76 -24.58
N THR A 544 22.45 -11.51 -24.15
CA THR A 544 23.65 -11.02 -23.44
C THR A 544 23.85 -11.79 -22.13
N LEU A 545 22.80 -11.93 -21.32
CA LEU A 545 22.85 -12.70 -20.07
C LEU A 545 23.18 -14.18 -20.33
N SER A 546 22.69 -14.77 -21.42
CA SER A 546 23.03 -16.14 -21.83
C SER A 546 24.51 -16.31 -22.17
N THR A 547 25.10 -15.30 -22.82
CA THR A 547 26.50 -15.32 -23.24
C THR A 547 27.43 -15.18 -22.04
N GLU A 548 27.18 -14.22 -21.15
CA GLU A 548 27.96 -13.99 -19.93
C GLU A 548 28.00 -15.23 -19.01
N MET A 549 26.89 -15.98 -18.94
CA MET A 549 26.82 -17.21 -18.15
C MET A 549 27.57 -18.39 -18.76
N SER A 550 27.79 -18.39 -20.08
CA SER A 550 28.56 -19.44 -20.76
C SER A 550 30.06 -19.32 -20.46
N ASP A 551 30.54 -18.11 -20.18
CA ASP A 551 31.95 -17.79 -19.89
C ASP A 551 32.32 -17.92 -18.40
N ALA A 552 31.34 -17.94 -17.49
CA ALA A 552 31.56 -18.04 -16.05
C ALA A 552 31.86 -19.50 -15.62
N VAL A 553 33.14 -19.80 -15.37
CA VAL A 553 33.69 -21.13 -15.00
C VAL A 553 33.08 -21.73 -13.71
N VAL A 554 32.35 -20.96 -12.90
CA VAL A 554 31.72 -21.44 -11.66
C VAL A 554 30.25 -21.04 -11.63
N VAL A 555 29.37 -21.93 -12.10
CA VAL A 555 27.92 -21.77 -11.96
C VAL A 555 27.54 -21.99 -10.50
N SER A 556 27.40 -20.89 -9.75
CA SER A 556 26.69 -20.96 -8.47
C SER A 556 25.24 -21.37 -8.75
N SER A 557 24.71 -22.39 -8.08
CA SER A 557 23.34 -22.89 -8.33
C SER A 557 22.23 -21.97 -7.77
N LYS A 558 22.59 -20.89 -7.07
CA LYS A 558 21.64 -19.93 -6.51
C LYS A 558 21.27 -18.87 -7.56
N ILE A 559 19.97 -18.63 -7.71
CA ILE A 559 19.39 -17.57 -8.54
C ILE A 559 19.76 -16.23 -7.89
N ASN A 560 20.27 -15.28 -8.67
CA ASN A 560 20.48 -13.94 -8.16
C ASN A 560 19.11 -13.29 -7.90
N VAL A 561 18.95 -12.55 -6.81
CA VAL A 561 17.67 -11.89 -6.48
C VAL A 561 17.23 -10.97 -7.62
N GLU A 562 18.21 -10.33 -8.27
CA GLU A 562 18.06 -9.45 -9.42
C GLU A 562 17.42 -10.16 -10.63
N ASP A 563 17.86 -11.39 -10.95
CA ASP A 563 17.31 -12.18 -12.04
C ASP A 563 15.83 -12.53 -11.79
N HIS A 564 15.49 -12.84 -10.54
CA HIS A 564 14.12 -13.19 -10.18
C HIS A 564 13.17 -11.97 -10.23
N VAL A 565 13.64 -10.82 -9.76
CA VAL A 565 12.88 -9.55 -9.88
C VAL A 565 12.65 -9.20 -11.35
N THR A 566 13.67 -9.39 -12.19
CA THR A 566 13.57 -9.20 -13.65
C THR A 566 12.57 -10.16 -14.28
N GLU A 567 12.60 -11.45 -13.94
CA GLU A 567 11.63 -12.45 -14.40
C GLU A 567 10.20 -12.03 -14.10
N LEU A 568 9.93 -11.64 -12.85
CA LEU A 568 8.60 -11.23 -12.39
C LEU A 568 8.11 -9.99 -13.12
N ALA A 569 8.98 -8.98 -13.28
CA ALA A 569 8.65 -7.74 -13.97
C ALA A 569 8.33 -8.00 -15.46
N LEU A 570 9.17 -8.76 -16.17
CA LEU A 570 8.94 -9.13 -17.57
C LEU A 570 7.64 -9.92 -17.74
N THR A 571 7.40 -10.89 -16.87
CA THR A 571 6.17 -11.69 -16.90
C THR A 571 4.94 -10.80 -16.70
N SER A 572 4.99 -9.87 -15.74
CA SER A 572 3.88 -8.94 -15.45
C SER A 572 3.61 -8.00 -16.62
N MET A 573 4.65 -7.36 -17.17
CA MET A 573 4.51 -6.44 -18.31
C MET A 573 3.97 -7.16 -19.55
N MET A 574 4.53 -8.34 -19.87
CA MET A 574 4.05 -9.13 -20.99
C MET A 574 2.61 -9.56 -20.79
N PHE A 575 2.23 -9.95 -19.57
CA PHE A 575 0.86 -10.34 -19.26
C PHE A 575 -0.10 -9.16 -19.44
N GLY A 576 0.28 -7.97 -18.96
CA GLY A 576 -0.46 -6.72 -19.17
C GLY A 576 -0.65 -6.41 -20.67
N ILE A 577 0.42 -6.50 -21.47
CA ILE A 577 0.36 -6.31 -22.92
C ILE A 577 -0.62 -7.31 -23.55
N VAL A 578 -0.44 -8.62 -23.32
CA VAL A 578 -1.27 -9.61 -24.03
C VAL A 578 -2.73 -9.62 -23.59
N GLN A 579 -3.01 -9.31 -22.32
CA GLN A 579 -4.37 -9.24 -21.81
C GLN A 579 -5.12 -8.02 -22.36
N GLN A 580 -4.41 -6.94 -22.67
CA GLN A 580 -5.00 -5.67 -23.10
C GLN A 580 -4.69 -5.31 -24.56
N CYS A 581 -4.30 -6.28 -25.41
CA CYS A 581 -3.99 -6.02 -26.81
C CYS A 581 -5.04 -6.53 -27.80
N SER A 582 -4.98 -6.00 -29.02
CA SER A 582 -5.78 -6.53 -30.14
C SER A 582 -5.31 -7.91 -30.58
N SER A 583 -6.17 -8.67 -31.27
CA SER A 583 -5.81 -9.97 -31.86
C SER A 583 -4.62 -9.88 -32.84
N LYS A 584 -4.51 -8.78 -33.59
CA LYS A 584 -3.38 -8.51 -34.50
C LYS A 584 -2.06 -8.37 -33.74
N ILE A 585 -2.05 -7.55 -32.68
CA ILE A 585 -0.86 -7.35 -31.84
C ILE A 585 -0.50 -8.65 -31.12
N PHE A 586 -1.48 -9.38 -30.60
CA PHE A 586 -1.24 -10.68 -29.97
C PHE A 586 -0.58 -11.67 -30.95
N GLN A 587 -1.06 -11.74 -32.19
CA GLN A 587 -0.47 -12.59 -33.23
C GLN A 587 1.00 -12.23 -33.49
N MET A 588 1.31 -10.94 -33.64
CA MET A 588 2.69 -10.46 -33.82
C MET A 588 3.57 -10.83 -32.62
N VAL A 589 3.12 -10.59 -31.38
CA VAL A 589 3.85 -10.95 -30.16
C VAL A 589 4.15 -12.44 -30.12
N ARG A 590 3.13 -13.28 -30.38
CA ARG A 590 3.28 -14.73 -30.44
C ARG A 590 4.30 -15.15 -31.48
N GLU A 591 4.19 -14.64 -32.71
CA GLU A 591 5.10 -15.00 -33.81
C GLU A 591 6.55 -14.63 -33.49
N LYS A 592 6.80 -13.45 -32.91
CA LYS A 592 8.13 -13.03 -32.45
C LYS A 592 8.68 -13.96 -31.37
N ILE A 593 7.88 -14.32 -30.37
CA ILE A 593 8.31 -15.23 -29.30
C ILE A 593 8.56 -16.64 -29.86
N THR A 594 7.69 -17.15 -30.73
CA THR A 594 7.87 -18.45 -31.38
C THR A 594 9.16 -18.48 -32.22
N TYR A 595 9.44 -17.42 -32.98
CA TYR A 595 10.68 -17.31 -33.75
C TYR A 595 11.92 -17.30 -32.84
N PHE A 596 11.88 -16.54 -31.74
CA PHE A 596 12.97 -16.49 -30.76
C PHE A 596 13.24 -17.86 -30.11
N LEU A 597 12.19 -18.63 -29.81
CA LEU A 597 12.31 -19.99 -29.25
C LEU A 597 12.86 -21.03 -30.25
N ALA A 598 12.63 -20.84 -31.55
CA ALA A 598 13.07 -21.78 -32.57
C ALA A 598 14.60 -21.74 -32.80
N GLY A 599 15.22 -20.58 -32.59
CA GLY A 599 16.65 -20.36 -32.87
C GLY A 599 17.62 -20.70 -31.74
N SER A 600 17.13 -20.90 -30.52
CA SER A 600 17.98 -20.94 -29.32
C SER A 600 17.55 -22.03 -28.32
N PHE A 601 18.51 -22.51 -27.52
CA PHE A 601 18.25 -23.25 -26.28
C PHE A 601 18.93 -22.53 -25.13
N PHE A 602 18.25 -22.45 -23.98
CA PHE A 602 18.71 -21.65 -22.85
C PHE A 602 19.06 -22.53 -21.67
N THR A 603 20.07 -22.11 -20.91
CA THR A 603 20.36 -22.73 -19.61
C THR A 603 19.16 -22.56 -18.67
N PRO A 604 18.97 -23.43 -17.67
CA PRO A 604 17.83 -23.33 -16.76
C PRO A 604 17.68 -21.98 -16.04
N LYS A 605 18.76 -21.21 -15.88
CA LYS A 605 18.72 -19.86 -15.29
C LYS A 605 18.11 -18.84 -16.23
N VAL A 606 18.71 -18.62 -17.40
CA VAL A 606 18.22 -17.67 -18.41
C VAL A 606 16.89 -18.11 -18.99
N GLY A 607 16.68 -19.42 -19.07
CA GLY A 607 15.42 -20.04 -19.47
C GLY A 607 14.23 -19.57 -18.63
N LYS A 608 14.42 -19.13 -17.36
CA LYS A 608 13.32 -18.59 -16.55
C LYS A 608 12.76 -17.28 -17.07
N LEU A 609 13.60 -16.39 -17.60
CA LEU A 609 13.15 -15.14 -18.20
C LEU A 609 12.26 -15.45 -19.42
N VAL A 610 12.74 -16.36 -20.27
CA VAL A 610 12.04 -16.80 -21.48
C VAL A 610 10.74 -17.52 -21.13
N THR A 611 10.75 -18.43 -20.15
CA THR A 611 9.52 -19.10 -19.70
C THR A 611 8.54 -18.13 -19.04
N GLY A 612 9.01 -17.07 -18.39
CA GLY A 612 8.17 -15.96 -17.91
C GLY A 612 7.38 -15.30 -19.05
N LEU A 613 8.04 -15.02 -20.18
CA LEU A 613 7.38 -14.48 -21.39
C LEU A 613 6.35 -15.48 -21.96
N VAL A 614 6.71 -16.77 -22.05
CA VAL A 614 5.81 -17.83 -22.54
C VAL A 614 4.60 -17.99 -21.62
N ARG A 615 4.82 -17.97 -20.31
CA ARG A 615 3.77 -18.05 -19.28
C ARG A 615 2.81 -16.87 -19.40
N ALA A 616 3.32 -15.68 -19.69
CA ALA A 616 2.48 -14.50 -19.89
C ALA A 616 1.56 -14.65 -21.11
N ILE A 617 2.09 -15.02 -22.28
CA ILE A 617 1.27 -15.20 -23.50
C ILE A 617 0.27 -16.35 -23.37
N LEU A 618 0.65 -17.44 -22.68
CA LEU A 618 -0.20 -18.58 -22.40
C LEU A 618 -1.40 -18.20 -21.54
N LYS A 619 -1.18 -17.39 -20.50
CA LYS A 619 -2.25 -16.88 -19.64
C LYS A 619 -3.16 -15.89 -20.39
N GLY A 620 -2.60 -15.06 -21.26
CA GLY A 620 -3.35 -14.07 -22.04
C GLY A 620 -4.30 -14.71 -23.06
N ASN A 621 -3.80 -15.64 -23.87
CA ASN A 621 -4.62 -16.38 -24.83
C ASN A 621 -4.14 -17.84 -24.93
N PRO A 622 -4.70 -18.75 -24.12
CA PRO A 622 -4.24 -20.13 -24.06
C PRO A 622 -4.49 -20.88 -25.37
N GLU A 623 -5.64 -20.70 -26.01
CA GLU A 623 -5.99 -21.38 -27.26
C GLU A 623 -5.05 -20.99 -28.40
N GLY A 624 -4.84 -19.67 -28.57
CA GLY A 624 -3.97 -19.11 -29.60
C GLY A 624 -2.49 -19.40 -29.39
N THR A 625 -2.07 -19.69 -28.15
CA THR A 625 -0.68 -20.04 -27.80
C THR A 625 -0.43 -21.53 -27.95
N LEU A 626 -1.27 -22.37 -27.33
CA LEU A 626 -1.13 -23.82 -27.33
C LEU A 626 -1.18 -24.41 -28.74
N LYS A 627 -2.04 -23.88 -29.61
CA LYS A 627 -2.18 -24.34 -31.01
C LYS A 627 -0.86 -24.38 -31.78
N TYR A 628 0.09 -23.51 -31.44
CA TYR A 628 1.37 -23.39 -32.15
C TYR A 628 2.53 -23.93 -31.33
N LEU A 629 2.68 -23.47 -30.07
CA LEU A 629 3.85 -23.79 -29.27
C LEU A 629 3.84 -25.22 -28.71
N LEU A 630 2.67 -25.77 -28.35
CA LEU A 630 2.62 -27.10 -27.74
C LEU A 630 2.99 -28.22 -28.73
N PRO A 631 2.40 -28.30 -29.96
CA PRO A 631 2.82 -29.28 -30.95
C PRO A 631 4.30 -29.17 -31.31
N GLN A 632 4.81 -27.96 -31.56
CA GLN A 632 6.22 -27.73 -31.91
C GLN A 632 7.17 -28.20 -30.80
N THR A 633 6.83 -27.93 -29.54
CA THR A 633 7.63 -28.37 -28.39
C THR A 633 7.59 -29.88 -28.25
N CYS A 634 6.43 -30.52 -28.42
CA CYS A 634 6.30 -31.98 -28.35
C CYS A 634 7.06 -32.67 -29.48
N GLU A 635 6.96 -32.19 -30.72
CA GLU A 635 7.70 -32.73 -31.86
C GLU A 635 9.22 -32.63 -31.66
N ARG A 636 9.71 -31.52 -31.08
CA ARG A 636 11.13 -31.34 -30.76
C ARG A 636 11.59 -32.33 -29.69
N ILE A 637 10.80 -32.53 -28.63
CA ILE A 637 11.08 -33.54 -27.59
C ILE A 637 11.10 -34.95 -28.20
N GLU A 638 10.10 -35.30 -29.02
CA GLU A 638 10.03 -36.62 -29.65
C GLU A 638 11.21 -36.88 -30.58
N LYS A 639 11.63 -35.87 -31.36
CA LYS A 639 12.78 -35.97 -32.26
C LYS A 639 14.09 -36.19 -31.50
N ILE A 640 14.31 -35.47 -30.39
CA ILE A 640 15.49 -35.66 -29.53
C ILE A 640 15.46 -37.06 -28.91
N MET A 641 14.34 -37.45 -28.34
CA MET A 641 14.17 -38.77 -27.73
C MET A 641 14.35 -39.92 -28.73
N SER A 642 13.91 -39.77 -29.99
CA SER A 642 14.10 -40.81 -31.01
C SER A 642 15.54 -40.99 -31.47
N ASN A 643 16.37 -39.94 -31.38
CA ASN A 643 17.76 -39.97 -31.87
C ASN A 643 18.75 -40.52 -30.83
N SER A 644 18.43 -40.43 -29.54
CA SER A 644 19.36 -40.76 -28.43
C SER A 644 18.67 -41.47 -27.25
N GLU A 645 17.64 -42.28 -27.52
CA GLU A 645 16.78 -42.91 -26.51
C GLU A 645 17.55 -43.76 -25.49
N THR A 646 18.50 -44.59 -25.94
CA THR A 646 19.28 -45.47 -25.05
C THR A 646 20.24 -44.68 -24.17
N THR A 647 20.91 -43.66 -24.71
CA THR A 647 21.87 -42.81 -23.99
C THR A 647 21.18 -41.93 -22.95
N ILE A 648 20.05 -41.28 -23.29
CA ILE A 648 19.31 -40.39 -22.36
C ILE A 648 18.72 -41.17 -21.17
N LEU A 649 18.32 -42.42 -21.39
CA LEU A 649 17.71 -43.27 -20.36
C LEU A 649 18.74 -43.91 -19.42
N THR A 650 20.01 -44.03 -19.84
CA THR A 650 21.05 -44.72 -19.05
C THR A 650 22.22 -43.84 -18.60
N ASP A 651 22.48 -42.73 -19.27
CA ASP A 651 23.62 -41.85 -19.01
C ASP A 651 23.25 -40.77 -17.97
N HIS A 652 24.20 -40.46 -17.07
CA HIS A 652 24.07 -39.37 -16.11
C HIS A 652 24.44 -38.01 -16.71
N LYS A 653 24.99 -37.97 -17.93
CA LYS A 653 25.21 -36.73 -18.68
C LYS A 653 23.91 -36.31 -19.38
N GLY A 654 23.19 -35.37 -18.78
CA GLY A 654 21.93 -34.85 -19.31
C GLY A 654 22.08 -34.13 -20.65
N ASP A 655 21.00 -34.12 -21.42
CA ASP A 655 20.86 -33.32 -22.64
C ASP A 655 20.26 -31.95 -22.28
N THR A 656 21.02 -30.88 -22.52
CA THR A 656 20.62 -29.50 -22.19
C THR A 656 19.47 -29.02 -23.07
N GLU A 657 19.42 -29.44 -24.34
CA GLU A 657 18.34 -29.10 -25.26
C GLU A 657 17.04 -29.81 -24.85
N LEU A 658 17.12 -31.09 -24.48
CA LEU A 658 15.97 -31.84 -23.96
C LEU A 658 15.44 -31.22 -22.66
N THR A 659 16.35 -30.87 -21.74
CA THR A 659 15.99 -30.25 -20.45
C THR A 659 15.28 -28.91 -20.68
N TRP A 660 15.78 -28.08 -21.60
CA TRP A 660 15.13 -26.84 -22.01
C TRP A 660 13.72 -27.08 -22.58
N CYS A 661 13.58 -28.02 -23.52
CA CYS A 661 12.28 -28.33 -24.12
C CYS A 661 11.27 -28.83 -23.08
N LEU A 662 11.71 -29.62 -22.09
CA LEU A 662 10.86 -30.09 -21.00
C LEU A 662 10.49 -28.99 -20.00
N ILE A 663 11.40 -28.04 -19.75
CA ILE A 663 11.07 -26.82 -18.98
C ILE A 663 10.02 -26.00 -19.71
N LEU A 664 10.16 -25.81 -21.03
CA LEU A 664 9.16 -25.11 -21.85
C LEU A 664 7.81 -25.85 -21.85
N PHE A 665 7.83 -27.17 -22.04
CA PHE A 665 6.64 -28.03 -21.98
C PHE A 665 5.93 -27.91 -20.62
N SER A 666 6.69 -27.93 -19.52
CA SER A 666 6.17 -27.75 -18.15
C SER A 666 5.37 -26.47 -17.99
N GLU A 667 5.76 -25.39 -18.65
CA GLU A 667 5.04 -24.11 -18.58
C GLU A 667 3.81 -24.09 -19.49
N LEU A 668 3.88 -24.75 -20.66
CA LEU A 668 2.73 -24.86 -21.57
C LEU A 668 1.58 -25.70 -20.97
N VAL A 669 1.89 -26.75 -20.21
CA VAL A 669 0.87 -27.58 -19.54
C VAL A 669 0.24 -26.92 -18.31
N ARG A 670 0.65 -25.70 -17.96
CA ARG A 670 0.05 -24.88 -16.88
C ARG A 670 -1.19 -24.09 -17.33
N ALA A 671 -1.62 -24.26 -18.58
CA ALA A 671 -2.79 -23.57 -19.13
C ALA A 671 -4.10 -23.99 -18.43
N ARG A 672 -5.21 -23.33 -18.78
CA ARG A 672 -6.52 -23.69 -18.25
C ARG A 672 -6.88 -25.13 -18.66
N GLY A 673 -7.37 -25.93 -17.71
CA GLY A 673 -7.63 -27.36 -17.92
C GLY A 673 -8.58 -27.66 -19.08
N ASP A 674 -9.62 -26.82 -19.29
CA ASP A 674 -10.55 -26.91 -20.43
C ASP A 674 -9.82 -26.87 -21.78
N THR A 675 -8.83 -25.98 -21.93
CA THR A 675 -8.04 -25.86 -23.16
C THR A 675 -7.03 -27.00 -23.37
N LEU A 676 -6.50 -27.57 -22.28
CA LEU A 676 -5.54 -28.67 -22.34
C LEU A 676 -6.17 -30.01 -22.75
N LEU A 677 -7.47 -30.20 -22.49
CA LEU A 677 -8.17 -31.45 -22.83
C LEU A 677 -8.08 -31.80 -24.32
N VAL A 678 -8.03 -30.79 -25.20
CA VAL A 678 -7.87 -30.97 -26.65
C VAL A 678 -6.54 -31.68 -26.99
N TYR A 679 -5.50 -31.44 -26.19
CA TYR A 679 -4.14 -31.95 -26.41
C TYR A 679 -3.79 -33.14 -25.50
N LYS A 680 -4.77 -33.71 -24.79
CA LYS A 680 -4.57 -34.79 -23.81
C LYS A 680 -3.72 -35.95 -24.36
N PRO A 681 -3.97 -36.51 -25.56
CA PRO A 681 -3.16 -37.63 -26.07
C PRO A 681 -1.69 -37.26 -26.26
N MET A 682 -1.42 -36.06 -26.76
CA MET A 682 -0.07 -35.55 -27.01
C MET A 682 0.68 -35.32 -25.70
N ILE A 683 0.05 -34.67 -24.73
CA ILE A 683 0.62 -34.42 -23.40
C ILE A 683 0.98 -35.74 -22.71
N LEU A 684 0.07 -36.72 -22.70
CA LEU A 684 0.30 -38.02 -22.08
C LEU A 684 1.40 -38.83 -22.79
N SER A 685 1.52 -38.75 -24.12
CA SER A 685 2.61 -39.37 -24.88
C SER A 685 3.97 -38.93 -24.37
N ILE A 686 4.17 -37.62 -24.20
CA ILE A 686 5.43 -37.05 -23.68
C ILE A 686 5.72 -37.55 -22.26
N PHE A 687 4.73 -37.53 -21.35
CA PHE A 687 4.93 -38.06 -20.00
C PHE A 687 5.32 -39.54 -20.01
N HIS A 688 4.65 -40.39 -20.80
CA HIS A 688 4.97 -41.81 -20.88
C HIS A 688 6.42 -42.07 -21.32
N ARG A 689 6.96 -41.23 -22.20
CA ARG A 689 8.32 -41.36 -22.73
C ARG A 689 9.38 -40.76 -21.80
N CYS A 690 9.11 -39.61 -21.18
CA CYS A 690 10.09 -38.86 -20.40
C CYS A 690 10.15 -39.23 -18.91
N VAL A 691 9.14 -39.94 -18.36
CA VAL A 691 9.14 -40.35 -16.93
C VAL A 691 10.31 -41.26 -16.56
N ARG A 692 10.88 -41.99 -17.53
CA ARG A 692 11.99 -42.93 -17.32
C ARG A 692 13.37 -42.27 -17.32
N ILE A 693 13.46 -40.97 -17.53
CA ILE A 693 14.74 -40.23 -17.56
C ILE A 693 15.35 -40.23 -16.15
N VAL A 694 16.62 -40.61 -16.07
CA VAL A 694 17.39 -40.75 -14.81
C VAL A 694 18.14 -39.46 -14.44
N HIS A 695 18.49 -38.63 -15.42
CA HIS A 695 19.17 -37.36 -15.17
C HIS A 695 18.33 -36.44 -14.28
N LYS A 696 18.89 -35.99 -13.16
CA LYS A 696 18.18 -35.27 -12.09
C LYS A 696 17.46 -34.02 -12.58
N GLU A 697 18.15 -33.11 -13.27
CA GLU A 697 17.57 -31.82 -13.68
C GLU A 697 16.47 -32.00 -14.72
N THR A 698 16.65 -32.94 -15.65
CA THR A 698 15.65 -33.27 -16.67
C THR A 698 14.44 -33.95 -16.04
N HIS A 699 14.65 -34.84 -15.07
CA HIS A 699 13.58 -35.47 -14.31
C HIS A 699 12.80 -34.45 -13.46
N GLU A 700 13.48 -33.49 -12.84
CA GLU A 700 12.83 -32.38 -12.12
C GLU A 700 11.96 -31.54 -13.05
N ALA A 701 12.37 -31.31 -14.31
CA ALA A 701 11.54 -30.63 -15.31
C ALA A 701 10.25 -31.42 -15.63
N VAL A 702 10.34 -32.74 -15.78
CA VAL A 702 9.17 -33.63 -15.99
C VAL A 702 8.26 -33.63 -14.75
N ALA A 703 8.83 -33.72 -13.55
CA ALA A 703 8.08 -33.69 -12.29
C ALA A 703 7.35 -32.34 -12.11
N ASN A 704 8.00 -31.23 -12.45
CA ASN A 704 7.38 -29.91 -12.46
C ASN A 704 6.27 -29.81 -13.50
N ALA A 705 6.44 -30.41 -14.69
CA ALA A 705 5.38 -30.47 -15.70
C ALA A 705 4.15 -31.23 -15.17
N ALA A 706 4.37 -32.36 -14.49
CA ALA A 706 3.29 -33.12 -13.87
C ALA A 706 2.58 -32.31 -12.78
N LYS A 707 3.34 -31.60 -11.94
CA LYS A 707 2.79 -30.69 -10.93
C LYS A 707 1.97 -29.55 -11.53
N ASN A 708 2.36 -29.02 -12.69
CA ASN A 708 1.64 -27.95 -13.36
C ASN A 708 0.38 -28.43 -14.09
N LEU A 709 0.35 -29.70 -14.51
CA LEU A 709 -0.81 -30.34 -15.13
C LEU A 709 -1.90 -30.72 -14.12
N LEU A 710 -1.49 -31.13 -12.91
CA LEU A 710 -2.38 -31.43 -11.77
C LEU A 710 -2.90 -30.15 -11.13
#